data_AF-A0A0F8V665-F1
#
_entry.id   AF-A0A0F8V665-F1
#
_cell.length_a   1.000
_cell.length_b   1.000
_cell.length_c   1.000
_cell.angle_alpha   90.00
_cell.angle_beta   90.00
_cell.angle_gamma   90.00
#
_symmetry.space_group_name_H-M   'P 1'
#
loop_
_entity.id
_entity.type
_entity.pdbx_description
1 polymer ?
#
loop_
_entity_poly.entity_id
_entity_poly.type
_entity_poly.pdbx_seq_one_letter_code
_entity_poly.pdbx_strand_id
1 'polypeptide(L)'
;MKEFTQLPQEDPESTIRGLRNTSPAVNSDDYYAIFLKCKEEGLYRHKSRRSQTVSHLRCLIQIDKAAAEGVLPYTVPPDNILHALERLLAQDVITRQVTTVAAFRFVTGCGQHIASQHWRPEVSVIEMVISAQTAGHISEKAARLAQNAYFLLLGPEEVSWIQQKEGTPENENGVLFETAQKEGLGSVNVALMRQWKPIPRDTIQDIIDKGYGHTLQEAKNEYDARQLMRKHGVDRKDAKGALEKFNGDLNKADPACEELAEAASKNLQISPVVSTRDTRSAPNVTENTRVVAVLGIDEGPNDQNAASPSLGDGWMVSDFYLWLSVLEGMGKTQAWITCLEPDYLLDKYGRENKVTVEGIEGDRSVLKPVQTKWATGFIHGDPFEERKVVLDDALLPRIRDRVTIGPKGTALCDFFLNRLEQTVKDAGLCGDRVLIMIFSPGDYYDTNGGLLVGISPLDSGEDIGNAVIRPEHITSILAKYPNVKLTIYMTSCYSGHWIETVEFQGAQLKPVVLAAAKRNEESFGFVWSHSQRHAGGLCSATTITELYQEPATLPEDASQDTAPEYRKLTTQITAEINRLCLPANITTFYGSSPVFSDRESQEKFWRRTGYNLYDYQTNFDRLQTIPPSDPHPKRDRKRSSADSIDGTHPDILAWDQRHPGVIDEDYPEATGGYGATSRGLVAPHSMRYLINQYLKAKPRLEAPEHRALWARWRMYIKGQLSHEQKVTLRRELLACVQMNTMVNQYTKILGLYKLANIESWTLASTAREYDRDTFGDISDTIARSRLLHIKPPNKRSVHYHRKPSQYLAASMLLAGYNKWDVEEAIAKLWRLRKSGKIMDPISADYLRSIRYSRNT
;
A
#
# COMPACT_ATOMS: atom_id res chain seq x y z
N MET A 1 6.59 28.04 -48.27
CA MET A 1 5.77 28.44 -49.45
C MET A 1 4.32 27.94 -49.44
N LYS A 2 3.99 26.75 -48.88
CA LYS A 2 2.59 26.25 -48.82
C LYS A 2 1.63 27.09 -47.94
N GLU A 3 2.12 28.02 -47.12
CA GLU A 3 1.33 28.69 -46.08
C GLU A 3 0.71 30.05 -46.49
N PHE A 4 1.21 30.69 -47.55
CA PHE A 4 0.62 31.91 -48.12
C PHE A 4 -0.53 31.66 -49.11
N THR A 5 -0.92 30.39 -49.28
CA THR A 5 -1.90 29.90 -50.28
C THR A 5 -3.35 30.35 -50.03
N GLN A 6 -3.58 31.33 -49.15
CA GLN A 6 -4.88 31.96 -48.93
C GLN A 6 -4.87 33.48 -49.15
N LEU A 7 -3.76 34.06 -49.62
CA LEU A 7 -3.78 35.39 -50.23
C LEU A 7 -4.62 35.34 -51.53
N PRO A 8 -5.38 36.39 -51.85
CA PRO A 8 -6.34 36.35 -52.95
C PRO A 8 -5.61 36.28 -54.30
N GLN A 9 -5.88 35.20 -55.04
CA GLN A 9 -5.78 34.96 -56.50
C GLN A 9 -4.51 35.32 -57.30
N GLU A 10 -3.48 35.96 -56.76
CA GLU A 10 -2.21 36.17 -57.48
C GLU A 10 -1.01 35.50 -56.80
N ASP A 11 -0.04 35.12 -57.63
CA ASP A 11 1.18 34.40 -57.29
C ASP A 11 1.81 34.90 -55.97
N PRO A 12 1.85 34.07 -54.91
CA PRO A 12 2.46 34.41 -53.63
C PRO A 12 3.92 34.87 -53.78
N GLU A 13 4.64 34.37 -54.78
CA GLU A 13 6.01 34.82 -55.07
C GLU A 13 6.04 36.25 -55.60
N SER A 14 5.10 36.64 -56.46
CA SER A 14 4.94 38.02 -56.95
C SER A 14 4.64 38.99 -55.81
N THR A 15 3.73 38.63 -54.90
CA THR A 15 3.38 39.46 -53.74
C THR A 15 4.58 39.63 -52.80
N ILE A 16 5.29 38.55 -52.47
CA ILE A 16 6.49 38.59 -51.63
C ILE A 16 7.61 39.41 -52.31
N ARG A 17 7.75 39.32 -53.64
CA ARG A 17 8.75 40.07 -54.42
C ARG A 17 8.40 41.57 -54.52
N GLY A 18 7.11 41.90 -54.65
CA GLY A 18 6.61 43.28 -54.60
C GLY A 18 6.83 43.94 -53.24
N LEU A 19 6.54 43.22 -52.14
CA LEU A 19 6.80 43.68 -50.77
C LEU A 19 8.29 43.89 -50.47
N ARG A 20 9.18 43.08 -51.07
CA ARG A 20 10.65 43.27 -50.97
C ARG A 20 11.12 44.56 -51.65
N ASN A 21 10.47 44.95 -52.75
CA ASN A 21 10.84 46.16 -53.48
C ASN A 21 10.43 47.45 -52.73
N THR A 22 9.39 47.38 -51.88
CA THR A 22 8.90 48.51 -51.09
C THR A 22 9.52 48.58 -49.69
N SER A 23 10.05 47.48 -49.14
CA SER A 23 10.76 47.49 -47.85
C SER A 23 11.86 46.41 -47.76
N PRO A 24 13.14 46.78 -47.93
CA PRO A 24 14.25 45.81 -47.91
C PRO A 24 14.53 45.19 -46.52
N ALA A 25 13.82 45.61 -45.47
CA ALA A 25 14.00 45.13 -44.10
C ALA A 25 13.27 43.80 -43.78
N VAL A 26 12.44 43.29 -44.69
CA VAL A 26 11.70 42.02 -44.49
C VAL A 26 12.57 40.83 -44.91
N ASN A 27 13.02 40.02 -43.95
CA ASN A 27 13.77 38.78 -44.21
C ASN A 27 12.84 37.71 -44.82
N SER A 28 13.31 36.93 -45.79
CA SER A 28 12.51 35.94 -46.54
C SER A 28 11.91 34.83 -45.68
N ASP A 29 12.51 34.58 -44.53
CA ASP A 29 12.13 33.47 -43.64
C ASP A 29 11.27 33.94 -42.44
N ASP A 30 10.96 35.24 -42.37
CA ASP A 30 10.10 35.80 -41.32
C ASP A 30 8.63 35.89 -41.78
N TYR A 31 7.96 34.74 -41.76
CA TYR A 31 6.54 34.60 -42.11
C TYR A 31 5.60 35.53 -41.33
N TYR A 32 5.95 35.90 -40.10
CA TYR A 32 5.15 36.80 -39.28
C TYR A 32 5.26 38.25 -39.75
N ALA A 33 6.47 38.72 -40.06
CA ALA A 33 6.69 40.06 -40.60
C ALA A 33 5.97 40.25 -41.95
N ILE A 34 6.02 39.23 -42.82
CA ILE A 34 5.30 39.24 -44.10
C ILE A 34 3.78 39.27 -43.85
N PHE A 35 3.26 38.47 -42.92
CA PHE A 35 1.84 38.49 -42.56
C PHE A 35 1.36 39.88 -42.09
N LEU A 36 2.11 40.53 -41.18
CA LEU A 36 1.77 41.86 -40.69
C LEU A 36 1.73 42.89 -41.84
N LYS A 37 2.68 42.82 -42.78
CA LYS A 37 2.72 43.73 -43.93
C LYS A 37 1.54 43.51 -44.87
N CYS A 38 1.19 42.26 -45.18
CA CYS A 38 0.01 41.93 -45.96
C CYS A 38 -1.29 42.40 -45.28
N LYS A 39 -1.37 42.35 -43.94
CA LYS A 39 -2.51 42.88 -43.18
C LYS A 39 -2.62 44.39 -43.33
N GLU A 40 -1.49 45.11 -43.21
CA GLU A 40 -1.41 46.58 -43.37
C GLU A 40 -1.87 47.04 -44.75
N GLU A 41 -1.44 46.36 -45.81
CA GLU A 41 -1.83 46.65 -47.21
C GLU A 41 -3.29 46.24 -47.53
N GLY A 42 -4.02 45.70 -46.55
CA GLY A 42 -5.43 45.37 -46.68
C GLY A 42 -5.72 44.06 -47.41
N LEU A 43 -4.70 43.22 -47.66
CA LEU A 43 -4.86 41.94 -48.37
C LEU A 43 -5.73 40.93 -47.60
N TYR A 44 -5.92 41.13 -46.29
CA TYR A 44 -6.79 40.31 -45.45
C TYR A 44 -8.19 40.88 -45.22
N ARG A 45 -8.55 42.06 -45.78
CA ARG A 45 -9.84 42.74 -45.51
C ARG A 45 -11.08 41.90 -45.84
N HIS A 46 -10.99 40.98 -46.79
CA HIS A 46 -12.08 40.10 -47.22
C HIS A 46 -12.20 38.80 -46.38
N LYS A 47 -11.27 38.55 -45.45
CA LYS A 47 -11.28 37.37 -44.57
C LYS A 47 -12.00 37.69 -43.26
N SER A 48 -12.69 36.69 -42.69
CA SER A 48 -13.29 36.82 -41.36
C SER A 48 -12.23 37.07 -40.29
N ARG A 49 -12.59 37.78 -39.20
CA ARG A 49 -11.69 38.05 -38.06
C ARG A 49 -11.02 36.77 -37.54
N ARG A 50 -11.80 35.69 -37.38
CA ARG A 50 -11.30 34.38 -36.95
C ARG A 50 -10.28 33.78 -37.93
N SER A 51 -10.52 33.88 -39.24
CA SER A 51 -9.55 33.42 -40.25
C SER A 51 -8.25 34.22 -40.20
N GLN A 52 -8.33 35.53 -39.91
CA GLN A 52 -7.15 36.37 -39.74
C GLN A 52 -6.39 35.96 -38.48
N THR A 53 -7.07 35.71 -37.35
CA THR A 53 -6.44 35.26 -36.09
C THR A 53 -5.76 33.90 -36.23
N VAL A 54 -6.40 32.93 -36.91
CA VAL A 54 -5.78 31.63 -37.19
C VAL A 54 -4.49 31.80 -37.99
N SER A 55 -4.51 32.60 -39.05
CA SER A 55 -3.30 32.89 -39.83
C SER A 55 -2.25 33.62 -39.00
N HIS A 56 -2.65 34.56 -38.14
CA HIS A 56 -1.77 35.31 -37.25
C HIS A 56 -1.01 34.36 -36.31
N LEU A 57 -1.73 33.49 -35.57
CA LEU A 57 -1.12 32.55 -34.65
C LEU A 57 -0.19 31.57 -35.38
N ARG A 58 -0.60 31.06 -36.55
CA ARG A 58 0.23 30.14 -37.34
C ARG A 58 1.50 30.79 -37.86
N CYS A 59 1.43 32.00 -38.42
CA CYS A 59 2.62 32.70 -38.89
C CYS A 59 3.56 33.09 -37.73
N LEU A 60 3.02 33.26 -36.52
CA LEU A 60 3.79 33.63 -35.34
C LEU A 60 4.62 32.46 -34.78
N ILE A 61 4.08 31.24 -34.73
CA ILE A 61 4.72 30.06 -34.09
C ILE A 61 4.85 28.81 -34.99
N GLN A 62 4.49 28.90 -36.27
CA GLN A 62 4.59 27.84 -37.28
C GLN A 62 3.86 26.53 -36.90
N ILE A 63 2.69 26.64 -36.27
CA ILE A 63 1.82 25.49 -35.97
C ILE A 63 0.86 25.18 -37.11
N ASP A 64 0.37 23.94 -37.15
CA ASP A 64 -0.66 23.56 -38.12
C ASP A 64 -2.01 24.24 -37.83
N LYS A 65 -2.87 24.22 -38.85
CA LYS A 65 -4.18 24.86 -38.80
C LYS A 65 -5.11 24.21 -37.76
N ALA A 66 -5.06 22.90 -37.59
CA ALA A 66 -5.92 22.18 -36.66
C ALA A 66 -5.56 22.51 -35.21
N ALA A 67 -4.28 22.62 -34.88
CA ALA A 67 -3.80 23.05 -33.57
C ALA A 67 -4.28 24.49 -33.24
N ALA A 68 -4.15 25.41 -34.21
CA ALA A 68 -4.64 26.78 -34.05
C ALA A 68 -6.17 26.86 -33.88
N GLU A 69 -6.93 26.17 -34.73
CA GLU A 69 -8.39 26.11 -34.66
C GLU A 69 -8.91 25.37 -33.42
N GLY A 70 -8.10 24.46 -32.88
CA GLY A 70 -8.39 23.72 -31.66
C GLY A 70 -8.20 24.52 -30.38
N VAL A 71 -7.30 25.51 -30.35
CA VAL A 71 -7.00 26.29 -29.13
C VAL A 71 -7.79 27.60 -29.05
N LEU A 72 -7.92 28.33 -30.16
CA LEU A 72 -8.49 29.70 -30.20
C LEU A 72 -9.94 29.81 -29.69
N PRO A 73 -10.85 28.85 -29.92
CA PRO A 73 -12.22 28.93 -29.40
C PRO A 73 -12.31 28.88 -27.87
N TYR A 74 -11.29 28.34 -27.21
CA TYR A 74 -11.26 28.16 -25.75
C TYR A 74 -10.44 29.25 -25.04
N THR A 75 -10.01 30.27 -25.75
CA THR A 75 -9.39 31.43 -25.12
C THR A 75 -10.46 32.36 -24.55
N VAL A 76 -10.05 33.25 -23.64
CA VAL A 76 -10.91 34.25 -23.01
C VAL A 76 -10.26 35.64 -23.17
N PRO A 77 -10.86 36.54 -23.98
CA PRO A 77 -11.99 36.28 -24.89
C PRO A 77 -11.60 35.28 -25.99
N PRO A 78 -12.56 34.67 -26.71
CA PRO A 78 -12.27 33.79 -27.85
C PRO A 78 -11.38 34.49 -28.88
N ASP A 79 -10.53 33.72 -29.57
CA ASP A 79 -9.59 34.21 -30.58
C ASP A 79 -8.43 35.09 -30.03
N ASN A 80 -8.07 34.93 -28.75
CA ASN A 80 -6.98 35.69 -28.11
C ASN A 80 -5.62 35.02 -28.30
N ILE A 81 -4.69 35.68 -29.00
CA ILE A 81 -3.40 35.09 -29.37
C ILE A 81 -2.48 34.85 -28.16
N LEU A 82 -2.39 35.81 -27.22
CA LEU A 82 -1.52 35.65 -26.06
C LEU A 82 -1.98 34.51 -25.15
N HIS A 83 -3.28 34.41 -24.92
CA HIS A 83 -3.85 33.30 -24.16
C HIS A 83 -3.73 31.97 -24.92
N ALA A 84 -3.88 31.95 -26.25
CA ALA A 84 -3.64 30.75 -27.06
C ALA A 84 -2.20 30.23 -26.90
N LEU A 85 -1.20 31.11 -26.90
CA LEU A 85 0.20 30.75 -26.68
C LEU A 85 0.40 30.09 -25.30
N GLU A 86 -0.22 30.63 -24.25
CA GLU A 86 -0.14 30.05 -22.90
C GLU A 86 -0.79 28.67 -22.82
N ARG A 87 -1.93 28.47 -23.49
CA ARG A 87 -2.61 27.17 -23.53
C ARG A 87 -1.83 26.12 -24.31
N LEU A 88 -1.19 26.51 -25.42
CA LEU A 88 -0.33 25.62 -26.20
C LEU A 88 0.91 25.21 -25.42
N LEU A 89 1.49 26.12 -24.62
CA LEU A 89 2.58 25.79 -23.70
C LEU A 89 2.13 24.80 -22.62
N ALA A 90 0.95 25.02 -22.02
CA ALA A 90 0.40 24.11 -21.01
C ALA A 90 0.03 22.72 -21.55
N GLN A 91 -0.18 22.60 -22.87
CA GLN A 91 -0.42 21.35 -23.58
C GLN A 91 0.87 20.71 -24.13
N ASP A 92 2.05 21.28 -23.79
CA ASP A 92 3.35 20.86 -24.29
C ASP A 92 3.47 20.84 -25.84
N VAL A 93 2.63 21.61 -26.55
CA VAL A 93 2.65 21.72 -28.02
C VAL A 93 3.81 22.61 -28.48
N ILE A 94 4.16 23.61 -27.67
CA ILE A 94 5.26 24.55 -27.93
C ILE A 94 6.13 24.73 -26.69
N THR A 95 7.39 25.10 -26.88
CA THR A 95 8.33 25.33 -25.76
C THR A 95 8.14 26.71 -25.14
N ARG A 96 8.67 26.89 -23.92
CA ARG A 96 8.71 28.19 -23.25
C ARG A 96 9.44 29.25 -24.09
N GLN A 97 10.53 28.87 -24.75
CA GLN A 97 11.26 29.76 -25.66
C GLN A 97 10.36 30.26 -26.78
N VAL A 98 9.70 29.35 -27.50
CA VAL A 98 8.80 29.69 -28.61
C VAL A 98 7.67 30.59 -28.13
N THR A 99 7.08 30.28 -26.97
CA THR A 99 6.00 31.04 -26.35
C THR A 99 6.43 32.48 -26.01
N THR A 100 7.55 32.65 -25.30
CA THR A 100 8.05 33.97 -24.88
C THR A 100 8.44 34.83 -26.09
N VAL A 101 9.15 34.25 -27.06
CA VAL A 101 9.56 34.96 -28.29
C VAL A 101 8.33 35.37 -29.10
N ALA A 102 7.36 34.46 -29.29
CA ALA A 102 6.12 34.75 -29.99
C ALA A 102 5.28 35.84 -29.31
N ALA A 103 5.12 35.76 -28.00
CA ALA A 103 4.38 36.77 -27.24
C ALA A 103 5.04 38.15 -27.37
N PHE A 104 6.37 38.23 -27.26
CA PHE A 104 7.14 39.46 -27.49
C PHE A 104 6.91 40.03 -28.90
N ARG A 105 7.01 39.19 -29.93
CA ARG A 105 6.79 39.59 -31.33
C ARG A 105 5.36 40.04 -31.57
N PHE A 106 4.39 39.39 -30.93
CA PHE A 106 2.99 39.76 -31.02
C PHE A 106 2.75 41.17 -30.46
N VAL A 107 3.28 41.47 -29.27
CA VAL A 107 3.01 42.75 -28.61
C VAL A 107 3.83 43.93 -29.15
N THR A 108 4.99 43.67 -29.77
CA THR A 108 5.88 44.71 -30.32
C THR A 108 5.80 44.88 -31.83
N GLY A 109 5.34 43.86 -32.57
CA GLY A 109 5.43 43.82 -34.02
C GLY A 109 6.84 43.58 -34.57
N CYS A 110 7.83 43.30 -33.71
CA CYS A 110 9.21 43.11 -34.14
C CYS A 110 9.44 41.77 -34.89
N GLY A 111 10.43 41.78 -35.79
CA GLY A 111 10.90 40.58 -36.49
C GLY A 111 11.60 39.57 -35.59
N GLN A 112 11.74 38.33 -36.08
CA GLN A 112 12.34 37.20 -35.36
C GLN A 112 13.78 37.50 -34.92
N HIS A 113 14.56 38.19 -35.75
CA HIS A 113 15.95 38.54 -35.43
C HIS A 113 16.04 39.41 -34.15
N ILE A 114 15.21 40.45 -34.05
CA ILE A 114 15.18 41.33 -32.86
C ILE A 114 14.71 40.54 -31.64
N ALA A 115 13.65 39.73 -31.78
CA ALA A 115 13.15 38.92 -30.67
C ALA A 115 14.18 37.92 -30.13
N SER A 116 14.96 37.29 -31.02
CA SER A 116 16.04 36.37 -30.63
C SER A 116 17.19 37.07 -29.89
N GLN A 117 17.50 38.33 -30.21
CA GLN A 117 18.57 39.09 -29.53
C GLN A 117 18.25 39.38 -28.06
N HIS A 118 16.98 39.57 -27.74
CA HIS A 118 16.54 39.93 -26.38
C HIS A 118 16.11 38.71 -25.54
N TRP A 119 16.00 37.52 -26.13
CA TRP A 119 15.58 36.32 -25.41
C TRP A 119 16.72 35.68 -24.61
N ARG A 120 16.42 35.27 -23.37
CA ARG A 120 17.23 34.35 -22.54
C ARG A 120 16.28 33.44 -21.75
N PRO A 121 16.70 32.24 -21.30
CA PRO A 121 15.82 31.26 -20.63
C PRO A 121 15.01 31.78 -19.44
N GLU A 122 15.55 32.77 -18.72
CA GLU A 122 14.96 33.32 -17.49
C GLU A 122 14.21 34.63 -17.69
N VAL A 123 14.29 35.24 -18.87
CA VAL A 123 13.76 36.58 -19.15
C VAL A 123 12.29 36.52 -19.56
N SER A 124 11.48 37.39 -18.97
CA SER A 124 10.05 37.58 -19.26
C SER A 124 9.82 38.44 -20.50
N VAL A 125 8.61 38.39 -21.07
CA VAL A 125 8.22 39.25 -22.21
C VAL A 125 8.40 40.75 -21.87
N ILE A 126 8.12 41.14 -20.63
CA ILE A 126 8.26 42.53 -20.17
C ILE A 126 9.72 42.94 -20.14
N GLU A 127 10.61 42.11 -19.62
CA GLU A 127 12.05 42.38 -19.63
C GLU A 127 12.61 42.43 -21.06
N MET A 128 12.08 41.60 -21.98
CA MET A 128 12.42 41.71 -23.41
C MET A 128 11.97 43.06 -23.98
N VAL A 129 10.76 43.53 -23.66
CA VAL A 129 10.25 44.86 -24.09
C VAL A 129 11.13 45.99 -23.56
N ILE A 130 11.50 45.95 -22.27
CA ILE A 130 12.41 46.94 -21.68
C ILE A 130 13.77 46.88 -22.35
N SER A 131 14.34 45.69 -22.56
CA SER A 131 15.63 45.53 -23.24
C SER A 131 15.62 46.08 -24.67
N ALA A 132 14.54 45.84 -25.42
CA ALA A 132 14.36 46.38 -26.78
C ALA A 132 14.20 47.91 -26.78
N GLN A 133 13.50 48.47 -25.79
CA GLN A 133 13.38 49.93 -25.61
C GLN A 133 14.74 50.55 -25.31
N THR A 134 15.50 49.99 -24.36
CA THR A 134 16.84 50.48 -24.00
C THR A 134 17.83 50.39 -25.16
N ALA A 135 17.70 49.35 -26.00
CA ALA A 135 18.50 49.19 -27.21
C ALA A 135 18.06 50.11 -28.37
N GLY A 136 16.98 50.88 -28.23
CA GLY A 136 16.44 51.76 -29.27
C GLY A 136 15.73 51.02 -30.42
N HIS A 137 15.43 49.73 -30.25
CA HIS A 137 14.74 48.93 -31.25
C HIS A 137 13.23 49.22 -31.31
N ILE A 138 12.65 49.73 -30.21
CA ILE A 138 11.26 50.19 -30.14
C ILE A 138 11.18 51.54 -29.40
N SER A 139 10.19 52.36 -29.75
CA SER A 139 9.95 53.64 -29.07
C SER A 139 9.36 53.42 -27.67
N GLU A 140 9.48 54.42 -26.79
CA GLU A 140 8.86 54.39 -25.46
C GLU A 140 7.34 54.16 -25.53
N LYS A 141 6.67 54.82 -26.50
CA LYS A 141 5.24 54.63 -26.74
C LYS A 141 4.91 53.18 -27.13
N ALA A 142 5.71 52.59 -28.02
CA ALA A 142 5.53 51.19 -28.43
C ALA A 142 5.80 50.22 -27.27
N ALA A 143 6.78 50.52 -26.42
CA ALA A 143 7.07 49.72 -25.23
C ALA A 143 5.90 49.72 -24.23
N ARG A 144 5.30 50.88 -23.94
CA ARG A 144 4.12 50.99 -23.06
C ARG A 144 2.90 50.26 -23.62
N LEU A 145 2.62 50.44 -24.91
CA LEU A 145 1.55 49.73 -25.61
C LEU A 145 1.74 48.20 -25.50
N ALA A 146 2.97 47.73 -25.73
CA ALA A 146 3.32 46.31 -25.65
C ALA A 146 3.15 45.74 -24.23
N GLN A 147 3.56 46.49 -23.19
CA GLN A 147 3.35 46.09 -21.80
C GLN A 147 1.88 45.97 -21.45
N ASN A 148 1.07 46.97 -21.81
CA ASN A 148 -0.38 46.97 -21.56
C ASN A 148 -1.09 45.84 -22.32
N ALA A 149 -0.70 45.59 -23.58
CA ALA A 149 -1.19 44.47 -24.37
C ALA A 149 -0.85 43.12 -23.69
N TYR A 150 0.36 42.97 -23.17
CA TYR A 150 0.77 41.74 -22.47
C TYR A 150 0.04 41.52 -21.14
N PHE A 151 -0.15 42.57 -20.34
CA PHE A 151 -0.83 42.46 -19.04
C PHE A 151 -2.33 42.18 -19.21
N LEU A 152 -3.00 42.86 -20.15
CA LEU A 152 -4.43 42.66 -20.39
C LEU A 152 -4.73 41.38 -21.18
N LEU A 153 -3.71 40.74 -21.76
CA LEU A 153 -3.86 39.72 -22.79
C LEU A 153 -4.71 40.28 -23.94
N LEU A 154 -4.28 41.36 -24.57
CA LEU A 154 -4.97 42.01 -25.69
C LEU A 154 -4.01 42.19 -26.88
N GLY A 155 -4.58 42.43 -28.06
CA GLY A 155 -3.82 42.92 -29.20
C GLY A 155 -3.38 44.39 -29.00
N PRO A 156 -2.20 44.79 -29.51
CA PRO A 156 -1.76 46.19 -29.45
C PRO A 156 -2.78 47.18 -30.08
N GLU A 157 -3.47 46.75 -31.15
CA GLU A 157 -4.53 47.52 -31.81
C GLU A 157 -5.73 47.76 -30.88
N GLU A 158 -6.11 46.76 -30.09
CA GLU A 158 -7.24 46.84 -29.15
C GLU A 158 -6.91 47.78 -27.98
N VAL A 159 -5.68 47.72 -27.46
CA VAL A 159 -5.21 48.65 -26.42
C VAL A 159 -5.20 50.09 -26.95
N SER A 160 -4.70 50.30 -28.17
CA SER A 160 -4.65 51.64 -28.78
C SER A 160 -6.06 52.21 -29.00
N TRP A 161 -7.01 51.37 -29.42
CA TRP A 161 -8.41 51.77 -29.57
C TRP A 161 -9.04 52.20 -28.25
N ILE A 162 -8.85 51.44 -27.16
CA ILE A 162 -9.38 51.80 -25.83
C ILE A 162 -8.78 53.14 -25.36
N GLN A 163 -7.46 53.31 -25.51
CA GLN A 163 -6.77 54.55 -25.11
C GLN A 163 -7.28 55.79 -25.88
N GLN A 164 -7.56 55.64 -27.18
CA GLN A 164 -8.12 56.73 -28.00
C GLN A 164 -9.57 57.05 -27.64
N LYS A 165 -10.38 56.02 -27.35
CA LYS A 165 -11.81 56.16 -27.03
C LYS A 165 -12.04 56.91 -25.71
N GLU A 166 -11.26 56.59 -24.68
CA GLU A 166 -11.47 57.13 -23.32
C GLU A 166 -10.68 58.41 -23.03
N GLY A 167 -9.78 58.83 -23.93
CA GLY A 167 -8.91 60.00 -23.69
C GLY A 167 -7.97 59.83 -22.49
N THR A 168 -7.75 58.59 -22.03
CA THR A 168 -6.88 58.26 -20.90
C THR A 168 -5.44 58.67 -21.18
N PRO A 169 -4.78 59.44 -20.30
CA PRO A 169 -3.35 59.71 -20.39
C PRO A 169 -2.56 58.39 -20.43
N GLU A 170 -1.44 58.36 -21.16
CA GLU A 170 -0.59 57.17 -21.37
C GLU A 170 0.04 56.60 -20.06
N ASN A 171 -0.33 57.14 -18.90
CA ASN A 171 0.25 56.85 -17.58
C ASN A 171 -0.75 56.19 -16.61
N GLU A 172 -2.05 56.12 -16.95
CA GLU A 172 -3.11 55.63 -16.04
C GLU A 172 -3.60 54.22 -16.41
N ASN A 173 -2.81 53.20 -16.04
CA ASN A 173 -3.12 51.79 -16.35
C ASN A 173 -4.41 51.28 -15.68
N GLY A 174 -4.82 51.85 -14.54
CA GLY A 174 -6.02 51.42 -13.82
C GLY A 174 -7.31 51.65 -14.62
N VAL A 175 -7.50 52.85 -15.16
CA VAL A 175 -8.67 53.21 -15.98
C VAL A 175 -8.73 52.36 -17.25
N LEU A 176 -7.57 52.12 -17.89
CA LEU A 176 -7.47 51.24 -19.05
C LEU A 176 -7.95 49.81 -18.73
N PHE A 177 -7.57 49.27 -17.57
CA PHE A 177 -7.95 47.91 -17.17
C PHE A 177 -9.45 47.81 -16.88
N GLU A 178 -10.02 48.79 -16.17
CA GLU A 178 -11.45 48.85 -15.87
C GLU A 178 -12.29 48.95 -17.15
N THR A 179 -11.88 49.79 -18.10
CA THR A 179 -12.55 49.89 -19.41
C THR A 179 -12.43 48.59 -20.20
N ALA A 180 -11.26 47.95 -20.23
CA ALA A 180 -11.10 46.66 -20.90
C ALA A 180 -12.02 45.57 -20.29
N GLN A 181 -12.21 45.58 -18.97
CA GLN A 181 -13.15 44.67 -18.31
C GLN A 181 -14.61 45.00 -18.62
N LYS A 182 -14.99 46.28 -18.61
CA LYS A 182 -16.34 46.75 -18.95
C LYS A 182 -16.74 46.37 -20.38
N GLU A 183 -15.80 46.41 -21.32
CA GLU A 183 -16.00 46.01 -22.72
C GLU A 183 -15.90 44.48 -22.93
N GLY A 184 -15.68 43.70 -21.87
CA GLY A 184 -15.56 42.23 -21.95
C GLY A 184 -14.32 41.74 -22.68
N LEU A 185 -13.32 42.61 -22.84
CA LEU A 185 -12.07 42.32 -23.57
C LEU A 185 -10.99 41.74 -22.66
N GLY A 186 -10.98 42.12 -21.37
CA GLY A 186 -9.96 41.70 -20.41
C GLY A 186 -10.51 41.51 -18.98
N SER A 187 -9.62 41.17 -18.04
CA SER A 187 -9.94 41.11 -16.61
C SER A 187 -8.94 41.95 -15.84
N VAL A 188 -9.45 42.91 -15.04
CA VAL A 188 -8.61 43.77 -14.18
C VAL A 188 -7.74 42.92 -13.26
N ASN A 189 -8.32 41.89 -12.65
CA ASN A 189 -7.59 41.01 -11.72
C ASN A 189 -6.45 40.25 -12.42
N VAL A 190 -6.68 39.79 -13.66
CA VAL A 190 -5.63 39.12 -14.45
C VAL A 190 -4.50 40.11 -14.76
N ALA A 191 -4.83 41.33 -15.19
CA ALA A 191 -3.84 42.35 -15.51
C ALA A 191 -3.01 42.77 -14.29
N LEU A 192 -3.66 43.02 -13.15
CA LEU A 192 -2.99 43.40 -11.90
C LEU A 192 -2.10 42.27 -11.34
N MET A 193 -2.50 41.00 -11.46
CA MET A 193 -1.64 39.88 -11.07
C MET A 193 -0.44 39.72 -12.00
N ARG A 194 -0.62 39.94 -13.31
CA ARG A 194 0.48 39.86 -14.28
C ARG A 194 1.49 41.01 -14.15
N GLN A 195 1.04 42.18 -13.71
CA GLN A 195 1.93 43.29 -13.34
C GLN A 195 2.87 42.94 -12.19
N TRP A 196 2.44 42.06 -11.29
CA TRP A 196 3.29 41.57 -10.22
C TRP A 196 4.28 40.49 -10.69
N LYS A 197 3.82 39.50 -11.45
CA LYS A 197 4.64 38.39 -11.95
C LYS A 197 4.03 37.81 -13.23
N PRO A 198 4.81 37.32 -14.21
CA PRO A 198 4.26 36.72 -15.43
C PRO A 198 3.58 35.36 -15.11
N ILE A 199 2.31 35.41 -14.74
CA ILE A 199 1.48 34.25 -14.36
C ILE A 199 0.50 33.94 -15.50
N PRO A 200 0.36 32.66 -15.92
CA PRO A 200 -0.61 32.26 -16.93
C PRO A 200 -2.04 32.59 -16.51
N ARG A 201 -2.89 33.01 -17.47
CA ARG A 201 -4.28 33.39 -17.21
C ARG A 201 -5.06 32.30 -16.48
N ASP A 202 -4.97 31.06 -16.98
CA ASP A 202 -5.70 29.92 -16.43
C ASP A 202 -5.33 29.66 -14.95
N THR A 203 -4.09 29.95 -14.56
CA THR A 203 -3.66 29.83 -13.16
C THR A 203 -4.31 30.89 -12.27
N ILE A 204 -4.37 32.14 -12.75
CA ILE A 204 -5.02 33.25 -12.03
C ILE A 204 -6.52 32.99 -11.90
N GLN A 205 -7.15 32.57 -13.00
CA GLN A 205 -8.58 32.28 -13.04
C GLN A 205 -8.92 31.10 -12.13
N ASP A 206 -8.11 30.04 -12.09
CA ASP A 206 -8.30 28.92 -11.16
C ASP A 206 -8.27 29.36 -9.68
N ILE A 207 -7.36 30.27 -9.31
CA ILE A 207 -7.28 30.81 -7.95
C ILE A 207 -8.54 31.59 -7.58
N ILE A 208 -9.04 32.41 -8.51
CA ILE A 208 -10.23 33.24 -8.33
C ILE A 208 -11.50 32.37 -8.28
N ASP A 209 -11.68 31.47 -9.26
CA ASP A 209 -12.87 30.63 -9.42
C ASP A 209 -13.04 29.66 -8.24
N LYS A 210 -11.93 29.17 -7.68
CA LYS A 210 -11.95 28.31 -6.49
C LYS A 210 -12.03 29.09 -5.17
N GLY A 211 -12.12 30.42 -5.23
CA GLY A 211 -12.36 31.29 -4.08
C GLY A 211 -11.17 31.41 -3.13
N TYR A 212 -9.94 31.27 -3.61
CA TYR A 212 -8.75 31.29 -2.76
C TYR A 212 -8.12 32.67 -2.54
N GLY A 213 -8.69 33.71 -3.16
CA GLY A 213 -8.37 35.10 -2.86
C GLY A 213 -9.49 36.01 -3.28
N HIS A 214 -10.17 36.62 -2.30
CA HIS A 214 -11.18 37.64 -2.54
C HIS A 214 -10.55 39.00 -2.84
N THR A 215 -9.27 39.16 -2.47
CA THR A 215 -8.44 40.32 -2.81
C THR A 215 -7.25 39.93 -3.68
N LEU A 216 -6.69 40.91 -4.39
CA LEU A 216 -5.47 40.74 -5.18
C LEU A 216 -4.31 40.20 -4.34
N GLN A 217 -4.15 40.67 -3.11
CA GLN A 217 -3.07 40.25 -2.22
C GLN A 217 -3.23 38.78 -1.79
N GLU A 218 -4.44 38.35 -1.49
CA GLU A 218 -4.73 36.94 -1.16
C GLU A 218 -4.45 36.02 -2.35
N ALA A 219 -4.83 36.42 -3.56
CA ALA A 219 -4.57 35.65 -4.77
C ALA A 219 -3.06 35.53 -5.07
N LYS A 220 -2.27 36.58 -4.78
CA LYS A 220 -0.80 36.53 -4.88
C LYS A 220 -0.20 35.57 -3.85
N ASN A 221 -0.60 35.71 -2.58
CA ASN A 221 -0.14 34.83 -1.51
C ASN A 221 -0.49 33.36 -1.79
N GLU A 222 -1.68 33.11 -2.34
CA GLU A 222 -2.11 31.76 -2.74
C GLU A 222 -1.24 31.20 -3.87
N TYR A 223 -0.92 32.01 -4.88
CA TYR A 223 -0.05 31.58 -5.97
C TYR A 223 1.34 31.16 -5.44
N ASP A 224 1.95 31.98 -4.60
CA ASP A 224 3.26 31.69 -4.01
C ASP A 224 3.20 30.48 -3.07
N ALA A 225 2.13 30.32 -2.29
CA ALA A 225 1.94 29.15 -1.43
C ALA A 225 1.93 27.85 -2.25
N ARG A 226 1.21 27.83 -3.38
CA ARG A 226 1.18 26.67 -4.29
C ARG A 226 2.55 26.34 -4.88
N GLN A 227 3.41 27.34 -5.11
CA GLN A 227 4.78 27.10 -5.56
C GLN A 227 5.62 26.42 -4.46
N LEU A 228 5.54 26.93 -3.23
CA LEU A 228 6.23 26.34 -2.08
C LEU A 228 5.75 24.91 -1.79
N MET A 229 4.44 24.66 -1.86
CA MET A 229 3.85 23.31 -1.74
C MET A 229 4.45 22.35 -2.77
N ARG A 230 4.50 22.75 -4.04
CA ARG A 230 5.03 21.90 -5.12
C ARG A 230 6.53 21.65 -4.97
N LYS A 231 7.27 22.66 -4.51
CA LYS A 231 8.72 22.57 -4.33
C LYS A 231 9.12 21.66 -3.17
N HIS A 232 8.45 21.81 -2.02
CA HIS A 232 8.85 21.15 -0.77
C HIS A 232 7.97 19.96 -0.37
N GLY A 233 6.83 19.76 -1.03
CA GLY A 233 5.89 18.68 -0.69
C GLY A 233 5.14 18.91 0.62
N VAL A 234 5.02 20.17 1.07
CA VAL A 234 4.27 20.55 2.27
C VAL A 234 2.80 20.83 1.98
N ASP A 235 1.96 20.71 3.01
CA ASP A 235 0.54 21.03 2.93
C ASP A 235 0.29 22.53 2.72
N ARG A 236 -0.85 22.86 2.12
CA ARG A 236 -1.20 24.24 1.75
C ARG A 236 -1.25 25.19 2.94
N LYS A 237 -1.82 24.74 4.05
CA LYS A 237 -1.90 25.54 5.29
C LYS A 237 -0.51 25.89 5.83
N ASP A 238 0.47 25.02 5.64
CA ASP A 238 1.85 25.23 6.11
C ASP A 238 2.60 26.18 5.19
N ALA A 239 2.50 26.00 3.87
CA ALA A 239 3.06 26.94 2.90
C ALA A 239 2.47 28.35 3.05
N LYS A 240 1.15 28.45 3.25
CA LYS A 240 0.47 29.72 3.48
C LYS A 240 0.87 30.35 4.82
N GLY A 241 0.92 29.56 5.89
CA GLY A 241 1.36 30.04 7.20
C GLY A 241 2.82 30.52 7.21
N ALA A 242 3.70 29.85 6.47
CA ALA A 242 5.08 30.31 6.26
C ALA A 242 5.12 31.66 5.55
N LEU A 243 4.35 31.83 4.46
CA LEU A 243 4.25 33.11 3.76
C LEU A 243 3.66 34.22 4.63
N GLU A 244 2.59 33.95 5.37
CA GLU A 244 1.96 34.93 6.27
C GLU A 244 2.93 35.37 7.37
N LYS A 245 3.67 34.42 7.98
CA LYS A 245 4.69 34.70 9.01
C LYS A 245 5.77 35.67 8.53
N PHE A 246 6.10 35.62 7.23
CA PHE A 246 7.11 36.49 6.62
C PHE A 246 6.51 37.58 5.73
N ASN A 247 5.23 37.94 5.93
CA ASN A 247 4.53 39.01 5.20
C ASN A 247 4.59 38.86 3.66
N GLY A 248 4.57 37.63 3.16
CA GLY A 248 4.66 37.32 1.73
C GLY A 248 6.08 37.27 1.15
N ASP A 249 7.13 37.35 1.98
CA ASP A 249 8.52 37.23 1.52
C ASP A 249 8.88 35.78 1.20
N LEU A 250 8.82 35.43 -0.09
CA LEU A 250 9.08 34.09 -0.60
C LEU A 250 10.47 33.56 -0.21
N ASN A 251 11.50 34.42 -0.22
CA ASN A 251 12.88 34.01 0.07
C ASN A 251 13.06 33.60 1.53
N LYS A 252 12.23 34.12 2.44
CA LYS A 252 12.22 33.73 3.85
C LYS A 252 11.25 32.60 4.16
N ALA A 253 10.15 32.50 3.41
CA ALA A 253 9.19 31.41 3.53
C ALA A 253 9.73 30.08 2.98
N ASP A 254 10.64 30.13 2.01
CA ASP A 254 11.20 28.95 1.34
C ASP A 254 11.99 28.03 2.29
N PRO A 255 12.99 28.51 3.08
CA PRO A 255 13.68 27.67 4.07
C PRO A 255 12.76 27.15 5.18
N ALA A 256 11.73 27.92 5.57
CA ALA A 256 10.77 27.49 6.58
C ALA A 256 9.88 26.34 6.08
N CYS A 257 9.55 26.31 4.78
CA CYS A 257 8.86 25.18 4.16
C CYS A 257 9.76 23.94 4.05
N GLU A 258 11.06 24.14 3.82
CA GLU A 258 12.04 23.04 3.79
C GLU A 258 12.17 22.36 5.17
N GLU A 259 12.28 23.14 6.25
CA GLU A 259 12.29 22.61 7.62
C GLU A 259 11.00 21.85 7.97
N LEU A 260 9.85 22.39 7.56
CA LEU A 260 8.55 21.72 7.72
C LEU A 260 8.47 20.43 6.91
N ALA A 261 9.06 20.39 5.70
CA ALA A 261 9.12 19.19 4.87
C ALA A 261 9.99 18.10 5.51
N GLU A 262 11.13 18.46 6.12
CA GLU A 262 11.96 17.50 6.86
C GLU A 262 11.22 16.92 8.08
N ALA A 263 10.50 17.76 8.82
CA ALA A 263 9.66 17.32 9.92
C ALA A 263 8.49 16.44 9.44
N ALA A 264 7.85 16.81 8.32
CA ALA A 264 6.77 16.05 7.70
C ALA A 264 7.25 14.70 7.16
N SER A 265 8.45 14.64 6.58
CA SER A 265 9.07 13.42 6.03
C SER A 265 9.21 12.32 7.09
N LYS A 266 9.52 12.68 8.34
CA LYS A 266 9.55 11.72 9.47
C LYS A 266 8.18 11.09 9.75
N ASN A 267 7.10 11.86 9.61
CA ASN A 267 5.72 11.38 9.83
C ASN A 267 5.10 10.72 8.58
N LEU A 268 5.58 11.10 7.40
CA LEU A 268 5.22 10.51 6.10
C LEU A 268 6.02 9.26 5.77
N GLN A 269 6.95 8.81 6.63
CA GLN A 269 7.56 7.49 6.50
C GLN A 269 6.44 6.46 6.45
N ILE A 270 6.08 6.10 5.22
CA ILE A 270 5.38 4.88 4.92
C ILE A 270 6.35 3.83 5.42
N SER A 271 6.07 3.14 6.54
CA SER A 271 6.68 1.84 6.79
C SER A 271 6.58 1.15 5.46
N PRO A 272 7.70 0.93 4.74
CA PRO A 272 7.63 0.49 3.38
C PRO A 272 6.68 -0.69 3.44
N VAL A 273 5.60 -0.64 2.65
CA VAL A 273 4.99 -1.90 2.25
C VAL A 273 6.09 -2.50 1.42
N VAL A 274 7.02 -3.18 2.10
CA VAL A 274 7.90 -4.15 1.51
C VAL A 274 6.86 -5.05 0.90
N SER A 275 6.66 -4.93 -0.42
CA SER A 275 5.89 -5.91 -1.16
C SER A 275 6.40 -7.23 -0.60
N THR A 276 5.53 -8.07 -0.06
CA THR A 276 5.92 -9.43 0.26
C THR A 276 6.48 -10.00 -1.04
N ARG A 277 7.80 -9.98 -1.17
CA ARG A 277 8.49 -10.34 -2.41
C ARG A 277 8.72 -11.83 -2.32
N ASP A 278 8.40 -12.51 -3.41
CA ASP A 278 8.66 -13.92 -3.60
C ASP A 278 10.10 -14.24 -3.18
N THR A 279 10.28 -14.96 -2.07
CA THR A 279 11.60 -15.54 -1.81
C THR A 279 11.78 -16.79 -2.66
N ARG A 280 13.04 -17.18 -2.80
CA ARG A 280 13.46 -18.39 -3.51
C ARG A 280 14.21 -19.38 -2.60
N SER A 281 14.08 -19.31 -1.28
CA SER A 281 14.93 -20.15 -0.42
C SER A 281 14.25 -20.56 0.88
N ALA A 282 14.13 -21.88 1.07
CA ALA A 282 13.88 -22.53 2.36
C ALA A 282 15.09 -22.36 3.31
N PRO A 283 15.00 -22.80 4.59
CA PRO A 283 16.11 -22.75 5.54
C PRO A 283 17.33 -23.48 4.97
N ASN A 284 18.44 -22.76 4.80
CA ASN A 284 19.67 -23.34 4.26
C ASN A 284 20.55 -23.90 5.39
N VAL A 285 20.58 -25.23 5.51
CA VAL A 285 21.49 -25.95 6.41
C VAL A 285 22.71 -26.47 5.63
N THR A 286 23.90 -26.14 6.14
CA THR A 286 25.21 -26.61 5.66
C THR A 286 26.00 -27.24 6.80
N GLU A 287 27.09 -27.96 6.53
CA GLU A 287 27.96 -28.55 7.57
C GLU A 287 28.46 -27.51 8.60
N ASN A 288 28.54 -26.23 8.23
CA ASN A 288 28.95 -25.12 9.10
C ASN A 288 27.75 -24.35 9.70
N THR A 289 26.55 -24.93 9.69
CA THR A 289 25.34 -24.31 10.25
C THR A 289 25.09 -24.81 11.67
N ARG A 290 24.89 -23.90 12.61
CA ARG A 290 24.48 -24.19 13.98
C ARG A 290 22.98 -23.94 14.11
N VAL A 291 22.23 -24.95 14.54
CA VAL A 291 20.76 -24.88 14.69
C VAL A 291 20.43 -24.61 16.14
N VAL A 292 19.57 -23.63 16.40
CA VAL A 292 18.96 -23.37 17.71
C VAL A 292 17.45 -23.28 17.53
N ALA A 293 16.72 -24.20 18.15
CA ALA A 293 15.27 -24.32 18.03
C ALA A 293 14.61 -24.20 19.40
N VAL A 294 13.42 -23.61 19.46
CA VAL A 294 12.61 -23.54 20.68
C VAL A 294 11.14 -23.89 20.43
N LEU A 295 10.58 -24.75 21.30
CA LEU A 295 9.15 -24.95 21.45
C LEU A 295 8.66 -24.04 22.59
N GLY A 296 7.91 -23.00 22.23
CA GLY A 296 7.46 -21.97 23.18
C GLY A 296 6.26 -22.35 24.05
N ILE A 297 5.63 -23.50 23.78
CA ILE A 297 4.47 -23.98 24.54
C ILE A 297 4.88 -24.38 25.96
N ASP A 298 4.11 -23.94 26.95
CA ASP A 298 4.14 -24.41 28.33
C ASP A 298 2.73 -24.73 28.81
N GLU A 299 2.59 -25.74 29.67
CA GLU A 299 1.32 -26.14 30.28
C GLU A 299 1.25 -25.63 31.71
N GLY A 300 0.98 -24.33 31.83
CA GLY A 300 0.79 -23.63 33.10
C GLY A 300 -0.58 -23.89 33.74
N PRO A 301 -0.81 -23.37 34.95
CA PRO A 301 -2.07 -23.55 35.68
C PRO A 301 -3.30 -22.99 34.93
N ASN A 302 -3.10 -21.97 34.09
CA ASN A 302 -4.15 -21.33 33.31
C ASN A 302 -4.46 -22.03 31.98
N ASP A 303 -3.57 -22.91 31.51
CA ASP A 303 -3.69 -23.59 30.23
C ASP A 303 -3.04 -24.98 30.26
N GLN A 304 -3.67 -25.88 31.02
CA GLN A 304 -3.15 -27.22 31.28
C GLN A 304 -3.15 -28.13 30.05
N ASN A 305 -3.73 -27.71 28.93
CA ASN A 305 -3.86 -28.51 27.71
C ASN A 305 -3.21 -27.83 26.48
N ALA A 306 -2.33 -26.84 26.70
CA ALA A 306 -1.72 -26.06 25.63
C ALA A 306 -0.95 -26.92 24.61
N ALA A 307 -0.34 -28.04 25.03
CA ALA A 307 0.38 -28.95 24.12
C ALA A 307 -0.49 -30.06 23.55
N SER A 308 -1.80 -30.08 23.87
CA SER A 308 -2.72 -31.12 23.42
C SER A 308 -2.82 -31.14 21.90
N PRO A 309 -2.63 -32.30 21.25
CA PRO A 309 -2.92 -32.48 19.82
C PRO A 309 -4.37 -32.21 19.44
N SER A 310 -5.29 -32.15 20.40
CA SER A 310 -6.74 -32.07 20.17
C SER A 310 -7.36 -30.78 20.68
N LEU A 311 -6.78 -30.15 21.70
CA LEU A 311 -7.41 -29.02 22.40
C LEU A 311 -6.56 -27.76 22.46
N GLY A 312 -5.28 -27.86 22.09
CA GLY A 312 -4.33 -26.75 22.14
C GLY A 312 -3.47 -26.68 20.89
N ASP A 313 -2.29 -26.09 21.04
CA ASP A 313 -1.31 -25.87 19.98
C ASP A 313 -0.40 -27.10 19.75
N GLY A 314 -0.91 -28.32 19.98
CA GLY A 314 -0.15 -29.57 19.77
C GLY A 314 0.35 -29.78 18.33
N TRP A 315 -0.15 -29.01 17.38
CA TRP A 315 0.39 -28.95 16.02
C TRP A 315 1.80 -28.33 15.98
N MET A 316 2.12 -27.36 16.83
CA MET A 316 3.48 -26.79 16.96
C MET A 316 4.44 -27.77 17.61
N VAL A 317 3.95 -28.61 18.52
CA VAL A 317 4.72 -29.72 19.09
C VAL A 317 5.09 -30.70 17.96
N SER A 318 4.14 -31.01 17.09
CA SER A 318 4.37 -31.87 15.93
C SER A 318 5.39 -31.25 14.95
N ASP A 319 5.34 -29.94 14.70
CA ASP A 319 6.32 -29.22 13.88
C ASP A 319 7.74 -29.30 14.47
N PHE A 320 7.87 -29.06 15.78
CA PHE A 320 9.15 -29.10 16.48
C PHE A 320 9.83 -30.46 16.33
N TYR A 321 9.10 -31.55 16.59
CA TYR A 321 9.66 -32.90 16.48
C TYR A 321 9.83 -33.36 15.02
N LEU A 322 9.02 -32.88 14.07
CA LEU A 322 9.26 -33.11 12.65
C LEU A 322 10.63 -32.57 12.24
N TRP A 323 10.90 -31.30 12.51
CA TRP A 323 12.15 -30.66 12.11
C TRP A 323 13.36 -31.21 12.88
N LEU A 324 13.19 -31.62 14.15
CA LEU A 324 14.22 -32.34 14.91
C LEU A 324 14.68 -33.61 14.19
N SER A 325 13.72 -34.40 13.70
CA SER A 325 14.03 -35.66 12.99
C SER A 325 14.55 -35.41 11.57
N VAL A 326 13.95 -34.47 10.82
CA VAL A 326 14.38 -34.17 9.44
C VAL A 326 15.80 -33.62 9.38
N LEU A 327 16.19 -32.79 10.36
CA LEU A 327 17.54 -32.24 10.43
C LEU A 327 18.54 -33.20 11.11
N GLU A 328 18.18 -34.43 11.45
CA GLU A 328 19.08 -35.34 12.15
C GLU A 328 20.40 -35.56 11.40
N GLY A 329 21.52 -35.32 12.08
CA GLY A 329 22.87 -35.43 11.50
C GLY A 329 23.27 -34.28 10.57
N MET A 330 22.42 -33.25 10.41
CA MET A 330 22.70 -32.09 9.56
C MET A 330 23.22 -30.90 10.37
N GLY A 331 24.18 -30.18 9.81
CA GLY A 331 24.78 -29.02 10.45
C GLY A 331 25.84 -29.38 11.48
N LYS A 332 26.50 -28.35 12.02
CA LYS A 332 27.63 -28.48 12.92
C LYS A 332 27.22 -28.88 14.34
N THR A 333 26.21 -28.20 14.85
CA THR A 333 25.66 -28.40 16.20
C THR A 333 24.17 -28.07 16.19
N GLN A 334 23.39 -28.78 17.01
CA GLN A 334 21.97 -28.50 17.18
C GLN A 334 21.62 -28.38 18.66
N ALA A 335 20.78 -27.41 18.99
CA ALA A 335 20.18 -27.25 20.31
C ALA A 335 18.66 -27.13 20.15
N TRP A 336 17.92 -28.08 20.72
CA TRP A 336 16.46 -28.14 20.64
C TRP A 336 15.88 -27.94 22.03
N ILE A 337 15.25 -26.79 22.28
CA ILE A 337 14.91 -26.33 23.63
C ILE A 337 13.39 -26.39 23.84
N THR A 338 12.95 -26.95 24.96
CA THR A 338 11.54 -26.96 25.39
C THR A 338 11.46 -27.07 26.91
N CYS A 339 10.37 -26.63 27.53
CA CYS A 339 10.08 -26.89 28.94
C CYS A 339 9.25 -28.17 29.17
N LEU A 340 8.83 -28.85 28.10
CA LEU A 340 7.99 -30.04 28.13
C LEU A 340 8.82 -31.29 27.83
N GLU A 341 8.87 -32.21 28.78
CA GLU A 341 9.59 -33.49 28.57
C GLU A 341 8.89 -34.35 27.49
N PRO A 342 9.64 -34.97 26.55
CA PRO A 342 9.05 -35.84 25.54
C PRO A 342 8.27 -37.01 26.14
N ASP A 343 8.75 -37.58 27.25
CA ASP A 343 8.06 -38.65 27.98
C ASP A 343 6.72 -38.17 28.54
N TYR A 344 6.69 -36.98 29.14
CA TYR A 344 5.47 -36.36 29.65
C TYR A 344 4.42 -36.17 28.54
N LEU A 345 4.85 -35.70 27.36
CA LEU A 345 3.96 -35.53 26.21
C LEU A 345 3.36 -36.86 25.75
N LEU A 346 4.14 -37.93 25.74
CA LEU A 346 3.66 -39.27 25.40
C LEU A 346 2.80 -39.90 26.48
N ASP A 347 3.14 -39.74 27.75
CA ASP A 347 2.34 -40.24 28.87
C ASP A 347 0.97 -39.56 28.91
N LYS A 348 0.94 -38.24 28.71
CA LYS A 348 -0.30 -37.45 28.77
C LYS A 348 -1.16 -37.57 27.51
N TYR A 349 -0.55 -37.62 26.33
CA TYR A 349 -1.27 -37.54 25.04
C TYR A 349 -1.08 -38.74 24.10
N GLY A 350 -0.10 -39.61 24.36
CA GLY A 350 0.36 -40.66 23.44
C GLY A 350 0.00 -42.11 23.82
N ARG A 351 0.06 -42.49 25.12
CA ARG A 351 0.10 -43.90 25.57
C ARG A 351 -1.24 -44.55 25.93
N GLU A 352 -2.22 -43.81 26.46
CA GLU A 352 -3.48 -44.39 26.93
C GLU A 352 -4.72 -43.94 26.15
N ASN A 353 -5.67 -44.87 25.92
CA ASN A 353 -7.03 -44.60 25.42
C ASN A 353 -7.93 -44.00 26.50
N LYS A 354 -7.45 -43.01 27.24
CA LYS A 354 -8.21 -42.43 28.35
C LYS A 354 -8.04 -40.92 28.42
N VAL A 355 -8.81 -40.21 27.60
CA VAL A 355 -9.36 -38.94 28.05
C VAL A 355 -10.75 -38.73 27.44
N THR A 356 -11.80 -38.92 28.23
CA THR A 356 -12.98 -38.08 28.07
C THR A 356 -12.57 -36.71 28.60
N VAL A 357 -12.21 -35.78 27.73
CA VAL A 357 -11.96 -34.41 28.18
C VAL A 357 -13.31 -33.73 28.30
N GLU A 358 -13.60 -33.16 29.46
CA GLU A 358 -14.65 -32.16 29.60
C GLU A 358 -14.24 -30.91 28.82
N GLY A 359 -14.76 -30.77 27.60
CA GLY A 359 -14.67 -29.53 26.84
C GLY A 359 -15.82 -28.62 27.23
N ILE A 360 -15.56 -27.33 27.43
CA ILE A 360 -16.63 -26.35 27.65
C ILE A 360 -17.18 -25.92 26.28
N GLU A 361 -18.39 -26.37 25.94
CA GLU A 361 -19.12 -25.93 24.74
C GLU A 361 -20.30 -25.05 25.17
N GLY A 362 -20.10 -23.72 25.13
CA GLY A 362 -21.09 -22.78 25.66
C GLY A 362 -21.25 -22.91 27.18
N ASP A 363 -22.48 -23.01 27.68
CA ASP A 363 -22.81 -23.19 29.11
C ASP A 363 -22.80 -24.68 29.56
N ARG A 364 -22.33 -25.61 28.71
CA ARG A 364 -22.35 -27.05 29.05
C ARG A 364 -20.95 -27.66 28.93
N SER A 365 -20.55 -28.37 29.99
CA SER A 365 -19.44 -29.32 29.93
C SER A 365 -19.87 -30.49 29.03
N VAL A 366 -19.18 -30.63 27.90
CA VAL A 366 -19.36 -31.72 26.94
C VAL A 366 -18.17 -32.64 27.08
N LEU A 367 -18.41 -33.85 27.58
CA LEU A 367 -17.44 -34.94 27.57
C LEU A 367 -17.23 -35.38 26.12
N LYS A 368 -16.10 -35.01 25.51
CA LYS A 368 -15.76 -35.47 24.16
C LYS A 368 -14.94 -36.76 24.27
N PRO A 369 -15.44 -37.90 23.73
CA PRO A 369 -14.62 -39.09 23.62
C PRO A 369 -13.57 -38.86 22.53
N VAL A 370 -12.30 -38.70 22.95
CA VAL A 370 -11.17 -38.69 22.02
C VAL A 370 -10.86 -40.14 21.66
N GLN A 371 -11.27 -40.58 20.47
CA GLN A 371 -11.07 -41.96 20.02
C GLN A 371 -9.66 -42.14 19.48
N THR A 372 -8.69 -42.36 20.38
CA THR A 372 -7.25 -42.50 20.11
C THR A 372 -6.85 -43.82 19.46
N LYS A 373 -7.65 -44.43 18.57
CA LYS A 373 -7.29 -45.72 17.97
C LYS A 373 -6.21 -45.56 16.88
N TRP A 374 -5.03 -45.11 17.29
CA TRP A 374 -3.69 -45.19 16.71
C TRP A 374 -2.70 -45.22 17.88
N ALA A 375 -1.97 -46.32 18.04
CA ALA A 375 -1.03 -46.56 19.15
C ALA A 375 0.29 -45.78 19.05
N THR A 376 0.29 -44.63 18.36
CA THR A 376 1.51 -43.95 17.89
C THR A 376 1.37 -42.45 18.18
N GLY A 377 2.33 -41.83 18.86
CA GLY A 377 2.21 -40.51 19.54
C GLY A 377 1.84 -39.29 18.67
N PHE A 378 2.71 -38.30 18.54
CA PHE A 378 2.45 -37.09 17.73
C PHE A 378 2.68 -37.40 16.24
N ILE A 379 1.85 -36.80 15.39
CA ILE A 379 1.81 -37.08 13.94
C ILE A 379 1.88 -35.77 13.14
N HIS A 380 2.40 -35.86 11.91
CA HIS A 380 2.51 -34.73 11.00
C HIS A 380 2.17 -35.12 9.55
N GLY A 381 1.45 -34.26 8.83
CA GLY A 381 1.05 -34.42 7.42
C GLY A 381 -0.46 -34.25 7.21
N ASP A 382 -0.92 -34.31 5.97
CA ASP A 382 -2.34 -34.17 5.66
C ASP A 382 -3.14 -35.38 6.21
N PRO A 383 -4.19 -35.20 7.04
CA PRO A 383 -5.07 -36.29 7.49
C PRO A 383 -5.67 -37.14 6.37
N PHE A 384 -5.81 -36.62 5.16
CA PHE A 384 -6.32 -37.31 3.97
C PHE A 384 -5.25 -38.05 3.16
N GLU A 385 -3.97 -37.87 3.50
CA GLU A 385 -2.83 -38.49 2.82
C GLU A 385 -2.01 -39.35 3.81
N GLU A 386 -0.93 -39.94 3.32
CA GLU A 386 0.05 -40.60 4.17
C GLU A 386 0.72 -39.59 5.10
N ARG A 387 0.86 -39.96 6.38
CA ARG A 387 1.39 -39.07 7.43
C ARG A 387 2.57 -39.71 8.13
N LYS A 388 3.37 -38.89 8.81
CA LYS A 388 4.54 -39.33 9.57
C LYS A 388 4.29 -39.26 11.07
N VAL A 389 4.73 -40.27 11.80
CA VAL A 389 4.85 -40.24 13.25
C VAL A 389 6.14 -39.50 13.60
N VAL A 390 6.03 -38.42 14.37
CA VAL A 390 7.16 -37.52 14.69
C VAL A 390 7.64 -37.63 16.14
N LEU A 391 6.80 -38.17 17.04
CA LEU A 391 7.17 -38.51 18.41
C LEU A 391 6.33 -39.71 18.87
N ASP A 392 6.96 -40.80 19.27
CA ASP A 392 6.32 -41.99 19.84
C ASP A 392 7.31 -42.75 20.74
N ASP A 393 6.89 -43.87 21.31
CA ASP A 393 7.73 -44.69 22.18
C ASP A 393 8.97 -45.26 21.47
N ALA A 394 8.90 -45.48 20.16
CA ALA A 394 10.04 -45.98 19.38
C ALA A 394 11.10 -44.89 19.15
N LEU A 395 10.68 -43.64 18.93
CA LEU A 395 11.57 -42.49 18.73
C LEU A 395 12.07 -41.90 20.06
N LEU A 396 11.34 -42.10 21.15
CA LEU A 396 11.61 -41.49 22.45
C LEU A 396 13.06 -41.67 22.96
N PRO A 397 13.68 -42.88 22.92
CA PRO A 397 15.07 -43.04 23.34
C PRO A 397 16.06 -42.19 22.53
N ARG A 398 15.79 -41.98 21.24
CA ARG A 398 16.64 -41.15 20.36
C ARG A 398 16.42 -39.66 20.57
N ILE A 399 15.20 -39.26 20.89
CA ILE A 399 14.81 -37.86 21.06
C ILE A 399 15.25 -37.32 22.42
N ARG A 400 15.15 -38.14 23.48
CA ARG A 400 15.42 -37.71 24.87
C ARG A 400 16.80 -37.07 25.03
N ASP A 401 17.83 -37.64 24.40
CA ASP A 401 19.22 -37.15 24.50
C ASP A 401 19.50 -35.93 23.61
N ARG A 402 18.60 -35.61 22.68
CA ARG A 402 18.76 -34.50 21.72
C ARG A 402 18.01 -33.23 22.12
N VAL A 403 17.07 -33.34 23.05
CA VAL A 403 16.26 -32.24 23.54
C VAL A 403 16.84 -31.70 24.85
N THR A 404 17.01 -30.38 24.91
CA THR A 404 17.41 -29.66 26.12
C THR A 404 16.16 -29.18 26.86
N ILE A 405 15.96 -29.69 28.08
CA ILE A 405 14.86 -29.26 28.94
C ILE A 405 15.21 -27.93 29.61
N GLY A 406 14.49 -26.88 29.23
CA GLY A 406 14.58 -25.55 29.82
C GLY A 406 13.66 -25.37 31.04
N PRO A 407 13.77 -24.23 31.74
CA PRO A 407 12.86 -23.89 32.84
C PRO A 407 11.42 -23.68 32.33
N LYS A 408 10.43 -23.94 33.19
CA LYS A 408 9.02 -23.59 32.93
C LYS A 408 8.77 -22.10 33.14
N GLY A 409 7.66 -21.60 32.60
CA GLY A 409 7.25 -20.21 32.76
C GLY A 409 8.10 -19.22 31.96
N THR A 410 8.04 -17.96 32.38
CA THR A 410 8.71 -16.82 31.75
C THR A 410 10.23 -16.98 31.59
N ALA A 411 10.87 -17.77 32.45
CA ALA A 411 12.31 -18.02 32.43
C ALA A 411 12.78 -18.80 31.18
N LEU A 412 11.88 -19.47 30.44
CA LEU A 412 12.24 -20.19 29.21
C LEU A 412 12.75 -19.23 28.13
N CYS A 413 12.14 -18.03 28.05
CA CYS A 413 12.53 -16.98 27.11
C CYS A 413 13.99 -16.57 27.32
N ASP A 414 14.36 -16.21 28.56
CA ASP A 414 15.73 -15.84 28.92
C ASP A 414 16.72 -16.98 28.70
N PHE A 415 16.32 -18.21 29.05
CA PHE A 415 17.15 -19.39 28.83
C PHE A 415 17.47 -19.59 27.34
N PHE A 416 16.46 -19.46 26.47
CA PHE A 416 16.63 -19.54 25.02
C PHE A 416 17.51 -18.41 24.48
N LEU A 417 17.26 -17.16 24.86
CA LEU A 417 18.02 -16.00 24.39
C LEU A 417 19.50 -16.09 24.80
N ASN A 418 19.79 -16.53 26.03
CA ASN A 418 21.15 -16.76 26.50
C ASN A 418 21.85 -17.86 25.68
N ARG A 419 21.15 -18.95 25.35
CA ARG A 419 21.72 -20.05 24.56
C ARG A 419 21.95 -19.63 23.10
N LEU A 420 21.04 -18.82 22.55
CA LEU A 420 21.19 -18.23 21.23
C LEU A 420 22.39 -17.29 21.19
N GLU A 421 22.56 -16.40 22.17
CA GLU A 421 23.70 -15.49 22.23
C GLU A 421 25.03 -16.25 22.28
N GLN A 422 25.13 -17.30 23.09
CA GLN A 422 26.30 -18.19 23.11
C GLN A 422 26.56 -18.81 21.73
N THR A 423 25.52 -19.31 21.06
CA THR A 423 25.65 -19.94 19.75
C THR A 423 26.08 -18.95 18.67
N VAL A 424 25.53 -17.73 18.69
CA VAL A 424 25.91 -16.65 17.77
C VAL A 424 27.35 -16.20 18.02
N LYS A 425 27.75 -16.08 19.29
CA LYS A 425 29.15 -15.79 19.66
C LYS A 425 30.11 -16.83 19.10
N ASP A 426 29.82 -18.11 19.33
CA ASP A 426 30.66 -19.22 18.84
C ASP A 426 30.68 -19.26 17.31
N ALA A 427 29.55 -18.99 16.65
CA ALA A 427 29.47 -18.92 15.20
C ALA A 427 30.33 -17.78 14.64
N GLY A 428 30.34 -16.63 15.31
CA GLY A 428 31.18 -15.48 14.96
C GLY A 428 32.67 -15.79 15.03
N LEU A 429 33.11 -16.62 16.00
CA LEU A 429 34.50 -17.04 16.12
C LEU A 429 34.93 -18.02 15.03
N CYS A 430 34.03 -18.91 14.59
CA CYS A 430 34.33 -19.94 13.60
C CYS A 430 33.99 -19.56 12.15
N GLY A 431 33.33 -18.41 11.93
CA GLY A 431 32.76 -18.08 10.62
C GLY A 431 31.58 -18.96 10.22
N ASP A 432 30.93 -19.59 11.20
CA ASP A 432 29.76 -20.46 11.00
C ASP A 432 28.48 -19.64 10.72
N ARG A 433 27.42 -20.32 10.31
CA ARG A 433 26.09 -19.76 10.13
C ARG A 433 25.16 -20.19 11.26
N VAL A 434 24.11 -19.43 11.51
CA VAL A 434 23.10 -19.79 12.53
C VAL A 434 21.72 -19.89 11.89
N LEU A 435 21.01 -20.98 12.20
CA LEU A 435 19.60 -21.17 11.91
C LEU A 435 18.82 -21.12 13.23
N ILE A 436 17.88 -20.19 13.34
CA ILE A 436 16.91 -20.11 14.44
C ILE A 436 15.60 -20.73 13.97
N MET A 437 15.01 -21.60 14.77
CA MET A 437 13.66 -22.13 14.55
C MET A 437 12.78 -21.85 15.76
N ILE A 438 11.64 -21.19 15.56
CA ILE A 438 10.72 -20.82 16.64
C ILE A 438 9.35 -21.42 16.36
N PHE A 439 8.92 -22.29 17.27
CA PHE A 439 7.62 -22.95 17.25
C PHE A 439 6.83 -22.47 18.46
N SER A 440 6.09 -21.38 18.30
CA SER A 440 5.39 -20.76 19.42
C SER A 440 4.14 -19.98 19.00
N PRO A 441 3.18 -19.78 19.93
CA PRO A 441 2.08 -18.86 19.72
C PRO A 441 2.57 -17.41 19.53
N GLY A 442 1.87 -16.65 18.68
CA GLY A 442 2.06 -15.21 18.58
C GLY A 442 1.33 -14.48 19.71
N ASP A 443 1.82 -13.30 20.10
CA ASP A 443 1.15 -12.43 21.06
C ASP A 443 -0.09 -11.79 20.42
N TYR A 444 -1.28 -12.16 20.91
CA TYR A 444 -2.55 -11.64 20.43
C TYR A 444 -2.84 -10.19 20.87
N TYR A 445 -2.07 -9.65 21.81
CA TYR A 445 -2.20 -8.28 22.32
C TYR A 445 -1.19 -7.32 21.67
N ASP A 446 -0.06 -7.83 21.17
CA ASP A 446 1.02 -7.07 20.55
C ASP A 446 1.16 -7.35 19.03
N THR A 447 0.84 -6.36 18.20
CA THR A 447 1.02 -6.42 16.73
C THR A 447 2.45 -6.14 16.27
N ASN A 448 3.38 -6.02 17.21
CA ASN A 448 4.80 -5.84 16.95
C ASN A 448 5.54 -7.19 16.96
N GLY A 449 4.86 -8.26 16.51
CA GLY A 449 5.48 -9.56 16.27
C GLY A 449 5.93 -10.29 17.53
N GLY A 450 5.30 -10.05 18.68
CA GLY A 450 5.63 -10.78 19.90
C GLY A 450 5.40 -12.29 19.75
N LEU A 451 6.34 -13.10 20.24
CA LEU A 451 6.24 -14.56 20.28
C LEU A 451 6.25 -15.03 21.73
N LEU A 452 5.23 -15.80 22.13
CA LEU A 452 5.05 -16.29 23.50
C LEU A 452 5.95 -17.50 23.75
N VAL A 453 6.92 -17.39 24.68
CA VAL A 453 7.84 -18.49 24.99
C VAL A 453 7.83 -18.78 26.49
N GLY A 454 7.28 -19.94 26.85
CA GLY A 454 7.13 -20.37 28.23
C GLY A 454 5.88 -19.83 28.93
N ILE A 455 4.94 -19.25 28.16
CA ILE A 455 3.69 -18.68 28.68
C ILE A 455 2.52 -18.97 27.74
N SER A 456 1.31 -19.01 28.29
CA SER A 456 0.07 -19.16 27.52
C SER A 456 -0.50 -17.79 27.15
N PRO A 457 -1.19 -17.66 25.99
CA PRO A 457 -2.02 -16.49 25.67
C PRO A 457 -3.08 -16.14 26.74
N LEU A 458 -3.41 -17.09 27.63
CA LEU A 458 -4.37 -16.95 28.71
C LEU A 458 -3.75 -16.35 30.00
N ASP A 459 -2.43 -16.23 30.07
CA ASP A 459 -1.74 -15.63 31.22
C ASP A 459 -1.93 -14.10 31.28
N SER A 460 -1.61 -13.49 32.43
CA SER A 460 -1.92 -12.09 32.72
C SER A 460 -1.04 -11.12 31.91
N GLY A 461 -1.52 -9.89 31.68
CA GLY A 461 -0.84 -8.89 30.85
C GLY A 461 0.53 -8.42 31.38
N GLU A 462 0.78 -8.50 32.69
CA GLU A 462 2.09 -8.17 33.28
C GLU A 462 3.12 -9.29 33.03
N ASP A 463 2.68 -10.56 33.05
CA ASP A 463 3.55 -11.73 32.81
C ASP A 463 3.94 -11.85 31.33
N ILE A 464 3.05 -11.44 30.42
CA ILE A 464 3.28 -11.45 28.97
C ILE A 464 4.42 -10.50 28.56
N GLY A 465 4.58 -9.35 29.24
CA GLY A 465 5.58 -8.34 28.85
C GLY A 465 7.02 -8.85 28.81
N ASN A 466 7.38 -9.72 29.77
CA ASN A 466 8.75 -10.20 29.99
C ASN A 466 9.05 -11.54 29.29
N ALA A 467 8.06 -12.31 28.86
CA ALA A 467 8.23 -13.64 28.25
C ALA A 467 7.88 -13.69 26.75
N VAL A 468 8.00 -12.53 26.10
CA VAL A 468 7.77 -12.36 24.67
C VAL A 468 9.10 -12.14 23.96
N ILE A 469 9.38 -12.95 22.94
CA ILE A 469 10.50 -12.72 22.04
C ILE A 469 10.07 -11.73 20.95
N ARG A 470 10.90 -10.72 20.69
CA ARG A 470 10.69 -9.70 19.66
C ARG A 470 11.94 -9.49 18.78
N PRO A 471 11.83 -8.84 17.61
CA PRO A 471 12.97 -8.55 16.74
C PRO A 471 14.12 -7.80 17.44
N GLU A 472 13.84 -6.96 18.43
CA GLU A 472 14.83 -6.18 19.16
C GLU A 472 15.76 -7.06 19.99
N HIS A 473 15.26 -8.18 20.54
CA HIS A 473 16.08 -9.13 21.29
C HIS A 473 17.13 -9.78 20.37
N ILE A 474 16.73 -10.19 19.17
CA ILE A 474 17.64 -10.80 18.18
C ILE A 474 18.62 -9.76 17.64
N THR A 475 18.13 -8.55 17.37
CA THR A 475 18.95 -7.40 16.93
C THR A 475 20.03 -7.09 17.96
N SER A 476 19.71 -7.11 19.25
CA SER A 476 20.65 -6.85 20.34
C SER A 476 21.78 -7.90 20.41
N ILE A 477 21.47 -9.17 20.14
CA ILE A 477 22.47 -10.24 20.06
C ILE A 477 23.35 -10.05 18.82
N LEU A 478 22.75 -9.82 17.66
CA LEU A 478 23.46 -9.68 16.39
C LEU A 478 24.33 -8.42 16.32
N ALA A 479 23.94 -7.33 16.97
CA ALA A 479 24.73 -6.11 17.05
C ALA A 479 26.11 -6.34 17.68
N LYS A 480 26.23 -7.32 18.59
CA LYS A 480 27.50 -7.75 19.19
C LYS A 480 28.35 -8.58 18.21
N TYR A 481 27.73 -9.21 17.21
CA TYR A 481 28.33 -10.17 16.27
C TYR A 481 27.85 -9.94 14.82
N PRO A 482 28.10 -8.76 14.23
CA PRO A 482 27.48 -8.34 12.96
C PRO A 482 27.87 -9.19 11.74
N ASN A 483 28.95 -9.96 11.84
CA ASN A 483 29.44 -10.81 10.75
C ASN A 483 28.72 -12.17 10.66
N VAL A 484 27.92 -12.54 11.66
CA VAL A 484 27.22 -13.82 11.69
C VAL A 484 26.05 -13.81 10.73
N LYS A 485 26.00 -14.80 9.83
CA LYS A 485 24.88 -14.98 8.89
C LYS A 485 23.76 -15.75 9.58
N LEU A 486 22.60 -15.09 9.72
CA LEU A 486 21.43 -15.64 10.40
C LEU A 486 20.30 -16.00 9.43
N THR A 487 19.67 -17.15 9.66
CA THR A 487 18.37 -17.53 9.07
C THR A 487 17.37 -17.79 10.20
N ILE A 488 16.12 -17.38 10.05
CA ILE A 488 15.05 -17.54 11.04
C ILE A 488 13.87 -18.25 10.35
N TYR A 489 13.39 -19.33 10.94
CA TYR A 489 12.20 -20.08 10.54
C TYR A 489 11.16 -20.02 11.66
N MET A 490 9.91 -19.67 11.34
CA MET A 490 8.88 -19.45 12.35
C MET A 490 7.52 -20.00 11.89
N THR A 491 6.87 -20.76 12.77
CA THR A 491 5.50 -21.26 12.54
C THR A 491 4.44 -20.49 13.33
N SER A 492 4.77 -19.30 13.82
CA SER A 492 3.94 -18.50 14.72
C SER A 492 2.92 -17.60 14.00
N CYS A 493 1.81 -17.32 14.67
CA CYS A 493 0.86 -16.26 14.27
C CYS A 493 1.56 -14.90 14.24
N TYR A 494 1.15 -14.02 13.32
CA TYR A 494 1.66 -12.65 13.17
C TYR A 494 3.17 -12.53 12.89
N SER A 495 3.82 -13.66 12.57
CA SER A 495 5.28 -13.76 12.35
C SER A 495 5.79 -12.88 11.21
N GLY A 496 4.94 -12.49 10.26
CA GLY A 496 5.30 -11.57 9.18
C GLY A 496 5.71 -10.18 9.65
N HIS A 497 5.41 -9.80 10.90
CA HIS A 497 5.98 -8.58 11.49
C HIS A 497 7.51 -8.57 11.41
N TRP A 498 8.16 -9.71 11.67
CA TRP A 498 9.61 -9.89 11.66
C TRP A 498 10.25 -9.64 10.28
N ILE A 499 9.44 -9.51 9.23
CA ILE A 499 9.90 -9.26 7.86
C ILE A 499 9.71 -7.79 7.49
N GLU A 500 8.61 -7.19 7.94
CA GLU A 500 8.27 -5.78 7.70
C GLU A 500 9.03 -4.82 8.64
N THR A 501 9.58 -5.36 9.73
CA THR A 501 10.29 -4.65 10.78
C THR A 501 11.51 -3.86 10.24
N VAL A 502 11.73 -2.65 10.73
CA VAL A 502 12.89 -1.80 10.37
C VAL A 502 14.09 -2.00 11.30
N GLU A 503 13.88 -2.72 12.39
CA GLU A 503 14.81 -3.04 13.47
C GLU A 503 16.07 -3.73 12.92
N PHE A 504 15.90 -4.61 11.92
CA PHE A 504 17.03 -5.22 11.23
C PHE A 504 17.77 -4.25 10.30
N GLN A 505 17.10 -3.25 9.72
CA GLN A 505 17.69 -2.30 8.77
C GLN A 505 18.61 -1.27 9.45
N GLY A 506 18.23 -0.78 10.64
CA GLY A 506 18.97 0.25 11.37
C GLY A 506 20.39 -0.14 11.78
N ALA A 507 20.70 -1.43 11.85
CA ALA A 507 21.98 -1.96 12.29
C ALA A 507 22.81 -2.63 11.15
N GLN A 508 22.43 -2.43 9.88
CA GLN A 508 22.96 -3.17 8.72
C GLN A 508 22.83 -4.71 8.85
N LEU A 509 21.99 -5.19 9.76
CA LEU A 509 21.73 -6.61 9.96
C LEU A 509 20.79 -7.10 8.87
N LYS A 510 21.08 -8.28 8.32
CA LYS A 510 20.32 -8.84 7.20
C LYS A 510 19.97 -10.31 7.45
N PRO A 511 19.22 -10.64 8.53
CA PRO A 511 18.75 -12.00 8.73
C PRO A 511 17.81 -12.40 7.59
N VAL A 512 17.88 -13.66 7.19
CA VAL A 512 16.89 -14.23 6.26
C VAL A 512 15.75 -14.80 7.09
N VAL A 513 14.53 -14.31 6.92
CA VAL A 513 13.37 -14.72 7.70
C VAL A 513 12.36 -15.42 6.82
N LEU A 514 11.87 -16.57 7.31
CA LEU A 514 10.74 -17.33 6.79
C LEU A 514 9.68 -17.41 7.89
N ALA A 515 8.56 -16.74 7.67
CA ALA A 515 7.45 -16.63 8.60
C ALA A 515 6.19 -17.27 8.01
N ALA A 516 5.44 -18.01 8.84
CA ALA A 516 4.27 -18.77 8.41
C ALA A 516 3.04 -17.92 8.05
N ALA A 517 2.96 -16.66 8.49
CA ALA A 517 1.81 -15.80 8.27
C ALA A 517 2.23 -14.33 8.07
N LYS A 518 1.39 -13.51 7.43
CA LYS A 518 1.61 -12.05 7.36
C LYS A 518 1.51 -11.41 8.75
N ARG A 519 1.95 -10.15 8.86
CA ARG A 519 1.91 -9.37 10.11
C ARG A 519 0.55 -9.36 10.82
N ASN A 520 -0.54 -9.41 10.08
CA ASN A 520 -1.91 -9.35 10.61
C ASN A 520 -2.69 -10.65 10.41
N GLU A 521 -2.00 -11.77 10.20
CA GLU A 521 -2.59 -13.08 9.93
C GLU A 521 -2.15 -14.12 10.98
N GLU A 522 -3.05 -15.06 11.27
CA GLU A 522 -2.76 -16.23 12.10
C GLU A 522 -2.13 -17.34 11.24
N SER A 523 -1.22 -18.12 11.82
CA SER A 523 -0.75 -19.37 11.21
C SER A 523 -1.63 -20.54 11.67
N PHE A 524 -1.67 -21.62 10.89
CA PHE A 524 -2.58 -22.74 11.15
C PHE A 524 -1.91 -24.10 11.01
N GLY A 525 -2.40 -25.07 11.78
CA GLY A 525 -2.17 -26.50 11.59
C GLY A 525 -3.23 -27.18 10.74
N PHE A 526 -2.96 -28.44 10.37
CA PHE A 526 -3.91 -29.33 9.73
C PHE A 526 -5.11 -29.62 10.62
N VAL A 527 -6.18 -30.10 9.99
CA VAL A 527 -7.34 -30.56 10.73
C VAL A 527 -7.13 -31.86 11.47
N TRP A 528 -8.00 -32.02 12.46
CA TRP A 528 -8.10 -33.24 13.23
C TRP A 528 -8.41 -34.45 12.35
N SER A 529 -7.57 -35.46 12.49
CA SER A 529 -7.85 -36.81 12.01
C SER A 529 -8.99 -37.49 12.80
N HIS A 530 -9.38 -38.71 12.41
CA HIS A 530 -10.33 -39.56 13.16
C HIS A 530 -10.10 -39.60 14.67
N SER A 531 -8.83 -39.56 15.06
CA SER A 531 -8.39 -39.62 16.46
C SER A 531 -8.43 -38.26 17.16
N GLN A 532 -9.04 -37.26 16.53
CA GLN A 532 -9.09 -35.87 16.98
C GLN A 532 -7.70 -35.24 17.17
N ARG A 533 -6.67 -35.72 16.46
CA ARG A 533 -5.30 -35.17 16.55
C ARG A 533 -4.98 -34.29 15.36
N HIS A 534 -4.45 -33.09 15.64
CA HIS A 534 -3.78 -32.26 14.64
C HIS A 534 -2.58 -33.00 14.06
N ALA A 535 -2.37 -32.83 12.77
CA ALA A 535 -1.27 -33.47 12.06
C ALA A 535 -0.21 -32.45 11.62
N GLY A 536 0.21 -31.57 12.54
CA GLY A 536 1.24 -30.56 12.26
C GLY A 536 0.75 -29.25 11.65
N GLY A 537 1.67 -28.32 11.48
CA GLY A 537 1.54 -26.98 10.92
C GLY A 537 1.53 -26.98 9.39
N LEU A 538 0.63 -26.21 8.78
CA LEU A 538 0.57 -26.11 7.32
C LEU A 538 1.88 -25.60 6.72
N CYS A 539 2.47 -24.55 7.31
CA CYS A 539 3.74 -23.98 6.84
C CYS A 539 4.89 -25.00 6.87
N SER A 540 4.99 -25.80 7.95
CA SER A 540 5.99 -26.86 8.06
C SER A 540 5.76 -27.94 7.02
N ALA A 541 4.52 -28.40 6.86
CA ALA A 541 4.15 -29.41 5.88
C ALA A 541 4.53 -28.99 4.46
N THR A 542 4.15 -27.78 4.06
CA THR A 542 4.41 -27.29 2.71
C THR A 542 5.88 -27.00 2.48
N THR A 543 6.60 -26.51 3.49
CA THR A 543 8.05 -26.29 3.37
C THR A 543 8.78 -27.61 3.16
N ILE A 544 8.39 -28.64 3.91
CA ILE A 544 8.94 -30.00 3.84
C ILE A 544 8.62 -30.66 2.49
N THR A 545 7.37 -30.59 2.03
CA THR A 545 6.93 -31.14 0.73
C THR A 545 7.76 -30.57 -0.41
N GLU A 546 7.97 -29.26 -0.43
CA GLU A 546 8.76 -28.62 -1.49
C GLU A 546 10.25 -29.00 -1.41
N LEU A 547 10.79 -29.21 -0.21
CA LEU A 547 12.17 -29.68 -0.04
C LEU A 547 12.41 -31.09 -0.62
N TYR A 548 11.37 -31.92 -0.78
CA TYR A 548 11.49 -33.29 -1.35
C TYR A 548 11.08 -33.40 -2.82
N GLN A 549 10.39 -32.41 -3.39
CA GLN A 549 9.96 -32.43 -4.79
C GLN A 549 11.06 -32.00 -5.78
N GLU A 550 12.22 -31.55 -5.29
CA GLU A 550 13.33 -31.11 -6.14
C GLU A 550 14.07 -32.32 -6.80
N PRO A 551 14.51 -32.19 -8.06
CA PRO A 551 15.12 -33.29 -8.80
C PRO A 551 16.46 -33.74 -8.18
N ALA A 552 16.66 -35.05 -8.06
CA ALA A 552 17.86 -35.68 -7.49
C ALA A 552 19.17 -35.34 -8.25
N THR A 553 19.07 -34.83 -9.47
CA THR A 553 20.19 -34.34 -10.28
C THR A 553 19.98 -32.88 -10.65
N LEU A 554 20.98 -32.05 -10.32
CA LEU A 554 20.97 -30.64 -10.69
C LEU A 554 21.07 -30.51 -12.22
N PRO A 555 20.33 -29.59 -12.85
CA PRO A 555 20.56 -29.24 -14.25
C PRO A 555 22.00 -28.78 -14.43
N GLU A 556 22.62 -29.10 -15.58
CA GLU A 556 23.91 -28.49 -15.95
C GLU A 556 23.80 -26.97 -15.83
N ASP A 557 24.88 -26.35 -15.38
CA ASP A 557 24.97 -24.92 -15.10
C ASP A 557 24.71 -24.07 -16.36
N ALA A 558 23.44 -23.91 -16.72
CA ALA A 558 23.03 -22.96 -17.72
C ALA A 558 23.29 -21.57 -17.13
N SER A 559 24.14 -20.81 -17.82
CA SER A 559 24.43 -19.38 -17.62
C SER A 559 23.20 -18.48 -17.74
N GLN A 560 22.02 -19.06 -17.98
CA GLN A 560 20.74 -18.37 -18.02
C GLN A 560 20.13 -18.30 -16.61
N ASP A 561 19.59 -17.12 -16.31
CA ASP A 561 18.90 -16.82 -15.07
C ASP A 561 17.59 -17.61 -14.99
N THR A 562 17.62 -18.80 -14.37
CA THR A 562 16.46 -19.66 -14.09
C THR A 562 15.60 -19.14 -12.92
N ALA A 563 15.90 -17.93 -12.44
CA ALA A 563 15.06 -17.09 -11.59
C ALA A 563 13.53 -17.21 -11.81
N PRO A 564 13.00 -17.22 -13.05
CA PRO A 564 11.57 -17.33 -13.32
C PRO A 564 10.97 -18.69 -12.94
N GLU A 565 11.76 -19.78 -13.01
CA GLU A 565 11.32 -21.13 -12.64
C GLU A 565 11.32 -21.36 -11.12
N TYR A 566 11.99 -20.50 -10.34
CA TYR A 566 12.09 -20.58 -8.87
C TYR A 566 11.38 -19.46 -8.09
N ARG A 567 10.83 -18.44 -8.78
CA ARG A 567 9.66 -17.65 -8.27
C ARG A 567 8.49 -18.57 -7.86
N LYS A 568 8.56 -19.81 -8.32
CA LYS A 568 7.63 -20.91 -8.11
C LYS A 568 7.63 -21.40 -6.67
N LEU A 569 8.73 -21.40 -5.88
CA LEU A 569 8.70 -21.96 -4.52
C LEU A 569 7.71 -21.24 -3.59
N THR A 570 7.73 -19.91 -3.49
CA THR A 570 6.72 -19.18 -2.69
C THR A 570 5.32 -19.39 -3.26
N THR A 571 5.20 -19.39 -4.58
CA THR A 571 3.93 -19.66 -5.27
C THR A 571 3.46 -21.10 -5.05
N GLN A 572 4.36 -22.06 -4.88
CA GLN A 572 4.13 -23.49 -4.70
C GLN A 572 3.84 -23.79 -3.25
N ILE A 573 4.62 -23.28 -2.28
CA ILE A 573 4.26 -23.28 -0.86
C ILE A 573 2.89 -22.62 -0.68
N THR A 574 2.64 -21.47 -1.30
CA THR A 574 1.32 -20.80 -1.23
C THR A 574 0.25 -21.60 -1.96
N ALA A 575 0.54 -22.18 -3.13
CA ALA A 575 -0.41 -23.01 -3.88
C ALA A 575 -0.71 -24.32 -3.16
N GLU A 576 0.26 -24.86 -2.44
CA GLU A 576 0.18 -26.08 -1.64
C GLU A 576 -0.58 -25.78 -0.36
N ILE A 577 -0.32 -24.65 0.31
CA ILE A 577 -1.18 -24.15 1.39
C ILE A 577 -2.59 -23.93 0.85
N ASN A 578 -2.77 -23.38 -0.35
CA ASN A 578 -4.08 -23.22 -1.00
C ASN A 578 -4.69 -24.54 -1.51
N ARG A 579 -3.90 -25.62 -1.65
CA ARG A 579 -4.35 -26.97 -2.01
C ARG A 579 -4.87 -27.66 -0.75
N LEU A 580 -4.07 -27.58 0.31
CA LEU A 580 -4.32 -28.13 1.64
C LEU A 580 -5.40 -27.35 2.40
N CYS A 581 -5.55 -26.05 2.12
CA CYS A 581 -6.69 -25.23 2.52
C CYS A 581 -7.75 -25.27 1.41
N LEU A 582 -9.05 -25.23 1.73
CA LEU A 582 -10.09 -25.19 0.70
C LEU A 582 -10.01 -23.86 -0.12
N PRO A 583 -9.89 -23.89 -1.48
CA PRO A 583 -9.59 -22.72 -2.33
C PRO A 583 -10.60 -21.58 -2.28
N ALA A 584 -11.85 -21.85 -1.90
CA ALA A 584 -12.90 -20.83 -1.81
C ALA A 584 -12.98 -20.13 -0.43
N ASN A 585 -12.24 -20.64 0.56
CA ASN A 585 -12.25 -20.14 1.95
C ASN A 585 -11.14 -19.11 2.24
N ILE A 586 -10.26 -18.85 1.28
CA ILE A 586 -9.28 -17.76 1.34
C ILE A 586 -9.93 -16.49 0.76
N THR A 587 -10.99 -16.02 1.42
CA THR A 587 -11.41 -14.63 1.21
C THR A 587 -10.48 -13.75 2.02
N THR A 588 -9.53 -13.06 1.38
CA THR A 588 -8.92 -11.76 1.74
C THR A 588 -8.43 -11.47 3.18
N PHE A 589 -8.67 -12.33 4.16
CA PHE A 589 -8.55 -12.12 5.61
C PHE A 589 -8.39 -13.45 6.36
N TYR A 590 -8.05 -14.51 5.63
CA TYR A 590 -7.89 -15.86 6.14
C TYR A 590 -6.64 -16.46 5.51
N GLY A 591 -5.76 -17.03 6.33
CA GLY A 591 -4.66 -17.84 5.83
C GLY A 591 -3.36 -17.65 6.59
N SER A 592 -2.68 -18.77 6.77
CA SER A 592 -1.25 -18.83 7.06
C SER A 592 -0.52 -18.46 5.75
N SER A 593 -0.55 -17.18 5.34
CA SER A 593 0.16 -16.79 4.10
C SER A 593 1.64 -16.62 4.43
N PRO A 594 2.52 -17.55 4.00
CA PRO A 594 3.91 -17.48 4.36
C PRO A 594 4.56 -16.28 3.68
N VAL A 595 5.41 -15.60 4.42
CA VAL A 595 6.12 -14.41 3.97
C VAL A 595 7.60 -14.54 4.26
N PHE A 596 8.40 -13.82 3.48
CA PHE A 596 9.84 -14.02 3.45
C PHE A 596 10.60 -12.71 3.18
N SER A 597 11.83 -12.61 3.69
CA SER A 597 12.74 -11.47 3.44
C SER A 597 13.54 -11.64 2.13
N ASP A 598 13.59 -10.62 1.28
CA ASP A 598 14.35 -10.57 0.02
C ASP A 598 15.85 -10.25 0.23
N ARG A 599 16.73 -10.76 -0.64
CA ARG A 599 18.12 -10.30 -0.75
C ARG A 599 18.51 -10.15 -2.23
N GLU A 600 19.03 -8.98 -2.58
CA GLU A 600 19.51 -8.59 -3.93
C GLU A 600 20.63 -9.46 -4.53
N SER A 601 21.27 -10.33 -3.74
CA SER A 601 22.20 -11.34 -4.26
C SER A 601 22.04 -12.65 -3.50
N GLN A 602 21.43 -13.63 -4.14
CA GLN A 602 21.57 -15.02 -3.75
C GLN A 602 21.78 -15.87 -4.99
N GLU A 603 22.87 -16.64 -4.96
CA GLU A 603 23.05 -17.77 -5.85
C GLU A 603 21.87 -18.74 -5.71
N LYS A 604 21.60 -19.47 -6.79
CA LYS A 604 20.59 -20.53 -6.91
C LYS A 604 20.53 -21.39 -5.62
N PHE A 605 19.35 -21.67 -5.06
CA PHE A 605 19.17 -22.37 -3.77
C PHE A 605 19.95 -23.69 -3.68
N TRP A 606 19.99 -24.46 -4.79
CA TRP A 606 20.75 -25.71 -4.91
C TRP A 606 22.27 -25.56 -4.96
N ARG A 607 22.79 -24.37 -5.26
CA ARG A 607 24.23 -24.07 -5.10
C ARG A 607 24.59 -23.78 -3.63
N ARG A 608 23.59 -23.68 -2.76
CA ARG A 608 23.75 -23.20 -1.39
C ARG A 608 23.51 -24.25 -0.31
N THR A 609 22.87 -25.39 -0.60
CA THR A 609 22.69 -26.46 0.38
C THR A 609 24.01 -27.20 0.55
N GLY A 610 24.58 -27.19 1.76
CA GLY A 610 25.79 -27.95 2.05
C GLY A 610 25.51 -29.46 2.13
N TYR A 611 24.23 -29.83 2.24
CA TYR A 611 23.72 -31.19 2.22
C TYR A 611 22.87 -31.42 0.96
N ASN A 612 22.81 -32.67 0.50
CA ASN A 612 21.95 -33.04 -0.62
C ASN A 612 20.49 -33.03 -0.14
N LEU A 613 19.55 -32.67 -1.01
CA LEU A 613 18.10 -32.77 -0.74
C LEU A 613 17.70 -34.20 -0.35
N TYR A 614 18.46 -35.18 -0.88
CA TYR A 614 18.41 -36.57 -0.48
C TYR A 614 18.53 -36.78 1.05
N ASP A 615 19.30 -35.95 1.76
CA ASP A 615 19.47 -36.09 3.22
C ASP A 615 18.19 -35.75 3.97
N TYR A 616 17.51 -34.66 3.58
CA TYR A 616 16.22 -34.28 4.16
C TYR A 616 15.16 -35.36 3.85
N GLN A 617 15.09 -35.84 2.61
CA GLN A 617 14.14 -36.88 2.20
C GLN A 617 14.42 -38.20 2.93
N THR A 618 15.68 -38.61 3.00
CA THR A 618 16.09 -39.83 3.71
C THR A 618 15.68 -39.78 5.17
N ASN A 619 15.89 -38.66 5.86
CA ASN A 619 15.50 -38.52 7.26
C ASN A 619 13.98 -38.53 7.44
N PHE A 620 13.23 -37.93 6.52
CA PHE A 620 11.77 -37.98 6.53
C PHE A 620 11.21 -39.37 6.24
N ASP A 621 11.82 -40.10 5.31
CA ASP A 621 11.43 -41.46 4.95
C ASP A 621 11.75 -42.49 6.04
N ARG A 622 12.70 -42.19 6.94
CA ARG A 622 12.94 -42.97 8.16
C ARG A 622 11.81 -42.87 9.19
N LEU A 623 11.01 -41.82 9.16
CA LEU A 623 9.85 -41.69 10.05
C LEU A 623 8.77 -42.69 9.65
N GLN A 624 8.14 -43.30 10.65
CA GLN A 624 7.06 -44.25 10.43
C GLN A 624 5.92 -43.58 9.66
N THR A 625 5.60 -44.13 8.48
CA THR A 625 4.43 -43.73 7.72
C THR A 625 3.18 -44.41 8.27
N ILE A 626 2.11 -43.62 8.44
CA ILE A 626 0.77 -44.11 8.75
C ILE A 626 -0.19 -43.74 7.60
N PRO A 627 -1.15 -44.61 7.26
CA PRO A 627 -2.10 -44.30 6.19
C PRO A 627 -3.01 -43.10 6.53
N PRO A 628 -3.73 -42.58 5.52
CA PRO A 628 -4.79 -41.60 5.71
C PRO A 628 -5.74 -41.97 6.84
N SER A 629 -6.20 -40.98 7.60
CA SER A 629 -7.30 -41.17 8.54
C SER A 629 -8.64 -40.91 7.87
N ASP A 630 -9.63 -41.76 8.14
CA ASP A 630 -11.04 -41.44 7.87
C ASP A 630 -11.49 -40.37 8.86
N PRO A 631 -11.76 -39.11 8.48
CA PRO A 631 -12.10 -38.12 9.48
C PRO A 631 -13.44 -38.54 10.13
N HIS A 632 -13.42 -38.66 11.45
CA HIS A 632 -14.53 -38.98 12.37
C HIS A 632 -15.30 -40.33 12.20
N PRO A 633 -15.74 -40.99 13.29
CA PRO A 633 -16.61 -42.16 13.20
C PRO A 633 -17.92 -41.83 12.49
N LYS A 634 -18.28 -42.68 11.52
CA LYS A 634 -19.60 -42.78 10.89
C LYS A 634 -20.70 -42.56 11.93
N ARG A 635 -21.23 -41.34 12.01
CA ARG A 635 -22.55 -41.13 12.60
C ARG A 635 -23.50 -41.93 11.72
N ASP A 636 -24.36 -42.73 12.33
CA ASP A 636 -25.30 -43.61 11.63
C ASP A 636 -25.89 -42.90 10.41
N ARG A 637 -25.62 -43.41 9.20
CA ARG A 637 -25.97 -42.84 7.87
C ARG A 637 -27.49 -42.72 7.62
N LYS A 638 -28.31 -42.82 8.67
CA LYS A 638 -29.77 -42.84 8.63
C LYS A 638 -30.34 -41.68 9.45
N ARG A 639 -30.10 -40.40 9.07
CA ARG A 639 -31.09 -39.34 9.38
C ARG A 639 -30.99 -37.97 8.72
N SER A 640 -30.01 -37.66 7.88
CA SER A 640 -29.89 -36.32 7.29
C SER A 640 -29.92 -36.36 5.76
N SER A 641 -31.08 -36.71 5.19
CA SER A 641 -31.36 -36.59 3.75
C SER A 641 -32.51 -35.62 3.48
N ALA A 642 -32.77 -34.67 4.39
CA ALA A 642 -33.83 -33.70 4.22
C ALA A 642 -33.36 -32.34 4.75
N ASP A 643 -33.32 -31.36 3.85
CA ASP A 643 -33.38 -29.91 4.10
C ASP A 643 -32.10 -29.05 4.03
N SER A 644 -31.00 -29.54 3.45
CA SER A 644 -29.84 -28.70 3.10
C SER A 644 -29.77 -28.48 1.58
N ILE A 645 -30.01 -27.23 1.14
CA ILE A 645 -30.24 -26.85 -0.28
C ILE A 645 -28.93 -26.49 -1.01
N ASP A 646 -27.75 -26.59 -0.41
CA ASP A 646 -26.53 -26.01 -1.00
C ASP A 646 -25.60 -27.00 -1.74
N GLY A 647 -26.14 -28.07 -2.34
CA GLY A 647 -25.39 -29.02 -3.18
C GLY A 647 -24.72 -28.43 -4.44
N THR A 648 -24.86 -27.12 -4.69
CA THR A 648 -24.22 -26.38 -5.78
C THR A 648 -23.18 -25.36 -5.29
N HIS A 649 -22.86 -25.31 -3.99
CA HIS A 649 -21.86 -24.38 -3.47
C HIS A 649 -20.46 -24.77 -4.00
N PRO A 650 -19.64 -23.81 -4.49
CA PRO A 650 -18.32 -24.12 -5.06
C PRO A 650 -17.42 -24.92 -4.13
N ASP A 651 -17.55 -24.69 -2.82
CA ASP A 651 -16.78 -25.37 -1.76
C ASP A 651 -17.15 -26.86 -1.67
N ILE A 652 -18.45 -27.18 -1.78
CA ILE A 652 -18.98 -28.54 -1.76
C ILE A 652 -18.60 -29.27 -3.06
N LEU A 653 -18.64 -28.59 -4.20
CA LEU A 653 -18.21 -29.15 -5.48
C LEU A 653 -16.70 -29.39 -5.55
N ALA A 654 -15.88 -28.44 -5.05
CA ALA A 654 -14.43 -28.59 -4.98
C ALA A 654 -14.00 -29.64 -3.95
N TRP A 655 -14.76 -29.79 -2.86
CA TRP A 655 -14.59 -30.88 -1.91
C TRP A 655 -14.93 -32.24 -2.54
N ASP A 656 -16.11 -32.38 -3.15
CA ASP A 656 -16.55 -33.62 -3.81
C ASP A 656 -15.63 -34.02 -4.96
N GLN A 657 -15.08 -33.05 -5.70
CA GLN A 657 -14.08 -33.32 -6.75
C GLN A 657 -12.75 -33.85 -6.21
N ARG A 658 -12.34 -33.41 -5.00
CA ARG A 658 -11.07 -33.81 -4.37
C ARG A 658 -11.20 -35.07 -3.53
N HIS A 659 -12.36 -35.29 -2.94
CA HIS A 659 -12.67 -36.39 -2.03
C HIS A 659 -14.00 -37.05 -2.44
N PRO A 660 -14.06 -37.67 -3.63
CA PRO A 660 -15.30 -38.19 -4.18
C PRO A 660 -15.95 -39.21 -3.24
N GLY A 661 -17.21 -38.94 -2.86
CA GLY A 661 -17.99 -39.79 -1.96
C GLY A 661 -17.91 -39.44 -0.46
N VAL A 662 -17.26 -38.32 -0.10
CA VAL A 662 -17.20 -37.78 1.27
C VAL A 662 -18.16 -36.58 1.39
N ILE A 663 -19.23 -36.69 2.18
CA ILE A 663 -20.28 -35.66 2.31
C ILE A 663 -19.84 -34.56 3.29
N ASP A 664 -19.94 -33.28 2.90
CA ASP A 664 -19.51 -32.09 3.69
C ASP A 664 -20.21 -31.97 5.06
N GLU A 665 -21.44 -32.49 5.19
CA GLU A 665 -22.24 -32.44 6.43
C GLU A 665 -21.69 -33.29 7.59
N ASP A 666 -20.78 -34.23 7.32
CA ASP A 666 -20.19 -35.12 8.33
C ASP A 666 -19.03 -34.47 9.12
N TYR A 667 -18.63 -33.24 8.77
CA TYR A 667 -17.39 -32.60 9.25
C TYR A 667 -17.46 -31.28 10.06
N PRO A 668 -18.56 -30.85 10.71
CA PRO A 668 -18.59 -29.57 11.43
C PRO A 668 -17.77 -29.52 12.74
N GLU A 669 -17.28 -30.68 13.21
CA GLU A 669 -16.57 -30.85 14.49
C GLU A 669 -15.06 -31.11 14.32
N ALA A 670 -14.64 -31.77 13.23
CA ALA A 670 -13.22 -32.01 12.89
C ALA A 670 -12.49 -30.72 12.48
N THR A 671 -13.26 -29.70 12.10
CA THR A 671 -12.84 -28.35 11.70
C THR A 671 -12.55 -27.41 12.86
N GLY A 672 -12.46 -27.90 14.11
CA GLY A 672 -12.20 -27.09 15.31
C GLY A 672 -10.92 -26.25 15.26
N GLY A 673 -9.98 -26.59 14.36
CA GLY A 673 -8.80 -25.79 14.01
C GLY A 673 -8.80 -25.19 12.60
N TYR A 674 -9.81 -25.44 11.77
CA TYR A 674 -10.02 -24.67 10.55
C TYR A 674 -10.74 -23.38 10.92
N GLY A 675 -10.05 -22.25 10.84
CA GLY A 675 -10.69 -20.94 10.87
C GLY A 675 -11.56 -20.62 9.64
N ALA A 676 -12.04 -21.65 8.91
CA ALA A 676 -13.11 -21.52 7.92
C ALA A 676 -14.45 -22.10 8.38
N THR A 677 -14.51 -22.92 9.46
CA THR A 677 -15.83 -23.15 10.04
C THR A 677 -16.26 -21.94 10.81
N SER A 678 -17.54 -21.64 10.73
CA SER A 678 -18.20 -20.63 11.55
C SER A 678 -17.78 -20.77 13.03
N ARG A 679 -17.45 -21.98 13.52
CA ARG A 679 -16.85 -22.30 14.84
C ARG A 679 -15.43 -21.78 15.04
N GLY A 680 -14.49 -22.10 14.16
CA GLY A 680 -13.12 -21.54 14.24
C GLY A 680 -13.07 -20.03 14.05
N LEU A 681 -13.90 -19.48 13.16
CA LEU A 681 -14.02 -18.03 12.90
C LEU A 681 -14.42 -17.23 14.15
N VAL A 682 -15.18 -17.84 15.06
CA VAL A 682 -15.70 -17.20 16.27
C VAL A 682 -15.01 -17.71 17.54
N ALA A 683 -13.89 -18.41 17.37
CA ALA A 683 -13.06 -18.85 18.46
C ALA A 683 -12.71 -17.65 19.37
N PRO A 684 -12.68 -17.85 20.70
CA PRO A 684 -12.40 -16.79 21.66
C PRO A 684 -11.19 -15.93 21.31
N HIS A 685 -10.09 -16.56 20.88
CA HIS A 685 -8.83 -15.89 20.53
C HIS A 685 -8.98 -14.97 19.31
N SER A 686 -9.52 -15.48 18.19
CA SER A 686 -9.70 -14.71 16.95
C SER A 686 -10.66 -13.52 17.15
N MET A 687 -11.76 -13.73 17.88
CA MET A 687 -12.69 -12.65 18.20
C MET A 687 -12.06 -11.60 19.12
N ARG A 688 -11.32 -12.02 20.14
CA ARG A 688 -10.63 -11.13 21.08
C ARG A 688 -9.58 -10.28 20.37
N TYR A 689 -8.82 -10.84 19.43
CA TYR A 689 -7.90 -10.09 18.59
C TYR A 689 -8.62 -8.95 17.83
N LEU A 690 -9.67 -9.26 17.07
CA LEU A 690 -10.39 -8.26 16.28
C LEU A 690 -11.04 -7.17 17.14
N ILE A 691 -11.59 -7.58 18.28
CA ILE A 691 -12.13 -6.66 19.29
C ILE A 691 -11.02 -5.73 19.78
N ASN A 692 -9.85 -6.25 20.12
CA ASN A 692 -8.72 -5.47 20.58
C ASN A 692 -8.22 -4.50 19.50
N GLN A 693 -8.11 -4.92 18.24
CA GLN A 693 -7.75 -4.04 17.12
C GLN A 693 -8.75 -2.91 16.95
N TYR A 694 -10.04 -3.24 17.01
CA TYR A 694 -11.10 -2.24 16.92
C TYR A 694 -11.05 -1.25 18.09
N LEU A 695 -10.77 -1.72 19.31
CA LEU A 695 -10.64 -0.89 20.52
C LEU A 695 -9.40 -0.01 20.52
N LYS A 696 -8.25 -0.51 20.04
CA LYS A 696 -7.02 0.28 19.84
C LYS A 696 -7.33 1.52 19.01
N ALA A 697 -8.27 1.40 18.08
CA ALA A 697 -8.74 2.52 17.30
C ALA A 697 -9.71 3.47 18.01
N LYS A 698 -9.80 3.49 19.36
CA LYS A 698 -10.58 4.44 20.19
C LYS A 698 -11.90 4.87 19.53
N PRO A 699 -12.82 3.93 19.28
CA PRO A 699 -14.09 4.22 18.63
C PRO A 699 -14.99 5.06 19.57
N ARG A 700 -15.82 5.94 19.00
CA ARG A 700 -16.64 6.86 19.79
C ARG A 700 -17.84 6.12 20.39
N LEU A 701 -17.86 6.01 21.72
CA LEU A 701 -18.90 5.31 22.48
C LEU A 701 -20.34 5.74 22.15
N GLU A 702 -20.52 7.02 21.80
CA GLU A 702 -21.83 7.61 21.51
C GLU A 702 -22.35 7.34 20.09
N ALA A 703 -21.49 6.90 19.15
CA ALA A 703 -21.87 6.71 17.75
C ALA A 703 -22.86 5.54 17.62
N PRO A 704 -23.98 5.68 16.87
CA PRO A 704 -24.99 4.62 16.76
C PRO A 704 -24.41 3.29 16.26
N GLU A 705 -23.48 3.32 15.29
CA GLU A 705 -22.88 2.10 14.74
C GLU A 705 -21.99 1.42 15.79
N HIS A 706 -21.27 2.19 16.60
CA HIS A 706 -20.46 1.66 17.69
C HIS A 706 -21.34 1.10 18.82
N ARG A 707 -22.43 1.78 19.21
CA ARG A 707 -23.35 1.25 20.23
C ARG A 707 -23.92 -0.11 19.83
N ALA A 708 -24.31 -0.28 18.57
CA ALA A 708 -24.82 -1.55 18.04
C ALA A 708 -23.75 -2.66 18.05
N LEU A 709 -22.53 -2.33 17.63
CA LEU A 709 -21.39 -3.26 17.66
C LEU A 709 -21.01 -3.64 19.11
N TRP A 710 -20.99 -2.65 20.01
CA TRP A 710 -20.67 -2.82 21.42
C TRP A 710 -21.72 -3.61 22.18
N ALA A 711 -23.00 -3.44 21.85
CA ALA A 711 -24.08 -4.26 22.41
C ALA A 711 -23.89 -5.73 22.02
N ARG A 712 -23.61 -6.02 20.73
CA ARG A 712 -23.33 -7.38 20.25
C ARG A 712 -22.08 -7.96 20.88
N TRP A 713 -21.03 -7.17 21.06
CA TRP A 713 -19.84 -7.64 21.77
C TRP A 713 -20.14 -7.93 23.26
N ARG A 714 -20.90 -7.09 23.98
CA ARG A 714 -21.33 -7.43 25.35
C ARG A 714 -22.12 -8.74 25.40
N MET A 715 -22.98 -8.99 24.41
CA MET A 715 -23.66 -10.28 24.28
C MET A 715 -22.69 -11.41 23.97
N TYR A 716 -21.63 -11.17 23.18
CA TYR A 716 -20.58 -12.15 22.90
C TYR A 716 -19.84 -12.57 24.18
N ILE A 717 -19.39 -11.61 25.00
CA ILE A 717 -18.71 -11.89 26.28
C ILE A 717 -19.61 -12.70 27.22
N LYS A 718 -20.91 -12.39 27.25
CA LYS A 718 -21.89 -13.09 28.09
C LYS A 718 -22.32 -14.45 27.52
N GLY A 719 -21.77 -14.90 26.41
CA GLY A 719 -22.18 -16.15 25.74
C GLY A 719 -23.57 -16.10 25.11
N GLN A 720 -24.19 -14.92 24.98
CA GLN A 720 -25.58 -14.72 24.55
C GLN A 720 -25.76 -14.63 23.03
N LEU A 721 -24.69 -14.60 22.24
CA LEU A 721 -24.79 -14.58 20.78
C LEU A 721 -24.93 -15.99 20.20
N SER A 722 -25.89 -16.16 19.30
CA SER A 722 -25.97 -17.32 18.42
C SER A 722 -24.75 -17.40 17.51
N HIS A 723 -24.52 -18.57 16.94
CA HIS A 723 -23.36 -18.81 16.10
C HIS A 723 -23.25 -17.87 14.89
N GLU A 724 -24.36 -17.69 14.17
CA GLU A 724 -24.47 -16.78 13.04
C GLU A 724 -24.25 -15.30 13.45
N GLN A 725 -24.72 -14.93 14.64
CA GLN A 725 -24.50 -13.59 15.19
C GLN A 725 -23.03 -13.34 15.51
N LYS A 726 -22.30 -14.36 15.99
CA LYS A 726 -20.85 -14.27 16.22
C LYS A 726 -20.08 -14.06 14.90
N VAL A 727 -20.43 -14.79 13.84
CA VAL A 727 -19.83 -14.62 12.49
C VAL A 727 -20.11 -13.23 11.94
N THR A 728 -21.34 -12.72 12.15
CA THR A 728 -21.72 -11.37 11.74
C THR A 728 -20.91 -10.31 12.48
N LEU A 729 -20.77 -10.44 13.81
CA LEU A 729 -19.94 -9.54 14.62
C LEU A 729 -18.49 -9.53 14.13
N ARG A 730 -17.93 -10.71 13.82
CA ARG A 730 -16.57 -10.84 13.27
C ARG A 730 -16.40 -10.04 11.97
N ARG A 731 -17.31 -10.21 11.01
CA ARG A 731 -17.27 -9.53 9.70
C ARG A 731 -17.33 -8.01 9.85
N GLU A 732 -18.16 -7.53 10.77
CA GLU A 732 -18.25 -6.10 11.06
C GLU A 732 -16.96 -5.53 11.69
N LEU A 733 -16.37 -6.23 12.65
CA LEU A 733 -15.09 -5.83 13.26
C LEU A 733 -13.97 -5.77 12.22
N LEU A 734 -13.89 -6.78 11.36
CA LEU A 734 -12.91 -6.86 10.28
C LEU A 734 -13.06 -5.71 9.29
N ALA A 735 -14.30 -5.40 8.88
CA ALA A 735 -14.56 -4.27 8.01
C ALA A 735 -14.10 -2.94 8.64
N CYS A 736 -14.30 -2.75 9.95
CA CYS A 736 -13.80 -1.58 10.67
C CYS A 736 -12.27 -1.48 10.63
N VAL A 737 -11.56 -2.57 10.91
CA VAL A 737 -10.08 -2.60 10.86
C VAL A 737 -9.58 -2.28 9.45
N GLN A 738 -10.17 -2.89 8.42
CA GLN A 738 -9.78 -2.62 7.03
C GLN A 738 -10.00 -1.15 6.63
N MET A 739 -11.14 -0.55 6.99
CA MET A 739 -11.37 0.87 6.70
C MET A 739 -10.35 1.79 7.39
N ASN A 740 -9.89 1.44 8.60
CA ASN A 740 -8.83 2.17 9.29
C ASN A 740 -7.48 2.06 8.54
N THR A 741 -7.11 0.86 8.11
CA THR A 741 -5.90 0.66 7.29
C THR A 741 -5.98 1.42 5.98
N MET A 742 -7.11 1.35 5.27
CA MET A 742 -7.32 2.06 4.01
C MET A 742 -7.16 3.57 4.18
N VAL A 743 -7.76 4.15 5.23
CA VAL A 743 -7.71 5.60 5.41
C VAL A 743 -6.31 6.09 5.79
N ASN A 744 -5.57 5.32 6.60
CA ASN A 744 -4.15 5.61 6.89
C ASN A 744 -3.29 5.57 5.62
N GLN A 745 -3.60 4.69 4.66
CA GLN A 745 -2.93 4.69 3.36
C GLN A 745 -3.33 5.90 2.51
N TYR A 746 -4.63 6.22 2.47
CA TYR A 746 -5.13 7.36 1.69
C TYR A 746 -4.56 8.70 2.17
N THR A 747 -4.42 8.91 3.48
CA THR A 747 -3.78 10.13 3.99
C THR A 747 -2.34 10.24 3.50
N LYS A 748 -1.56 9.15 3.55
CA LYS A 748 -0.19 9.11 3.03
C LYS A 748 -0.10 9.39 1.53
N ILE A 749 -0.98 8.80 0.72
CA ILE A 749 -1.04 9.01 -0.75
C ILE A 749 -1.39 10.46 -1.12
N LEU A 750 -2.17 11.11 -0.27
CA LEU A 750 -2.51 12.52 -0.40
C LEU A 750 -1.45 13.45 0.22
N GLY A 751 -0.42 12.91 0.86
CA GLY A 751 0.61 13.69 1.53
C GLY A 751 0.14 14.33 2.83
N LEU A 752 -0.93 13.83 3.46
CA LEU A 752 -1.50 14.40 4.68
C LEU A 752 -0.77 13.84 5.92
N TYR A 753 0.03 14.68 6.58
CA TYR A 753 0.96 14.24 7.64
C TYR A 753 0.70 14.82 9.03
N LYS A 754 -0.25 15.75 9.16
CA LYS A 754 -0.51 16.45 10.42
C LYS A 754 -1.12 15.59 11.50
N LEU A 755 -1.77 14.50 11.11
CA LEU A 755 -2.34 13.53 12.03
C LEU A 755 -1.53 12.25 12.02
N ALA A 756 -1.23 11.74 13.21
CA ALA A 756 -0.81 10.37 13.39
C ALA A 756 -1.90 9.39 12.91
N ASN A 757 -1.58 8.10 12.86
CA ASN A 757 -2.52 7.08 12.39
C ASN A 757 -3.87 7.14 13.14
N ILE A 758 -4.95 6.79 12.45
CA ILE A 758 -6.34 6.87 12.94
C ILE A 758 -6.54 6.20 14.31
N GLU A 759 -5.71 5.21 14.65
CA GLU A 759 -5.75 4.49 15.92
C GLU A 759 -5.45 5.40 17.12
N SER A 760 -4.52 6.33 16.94
CA SER A 760 -4.16 7.33 17.96
C SER A 760 -5.09 8.55 17.98
N TRP A 761 -5.87 8.75 16.91
CA TRP A 761 -6.68 9.94 16.70
C TRP A 761 -8.07 9.86 17.33
N THR A 762 -8.56 11.02 17.79
CA THR A 762 -9.95 11.21 18.23
C THR A 762 -10.52 12.48 17.63
N LEU A 763 -11.84 12.54 17.42
CA LEU A 763 -12.46 13.76 16.92
C LEU A 763 -12.20 14.96 17.86
N ALA A 764 -12.27 14.73 19.17
CA ALA A 764 -12.03 15.75 20.18
C ALA A 764 -10.62 16.35 20.11
N SER A 765 -9.61 15.58 19.71
CA SER A 765 -8.23 16.08 19.61
C SER A 765 -8.01 17.06 18.45
N THR A 766 -8.98 17.22 17.55
CA THR A 766 -8.86 18.13 16.38
C THR A 766 -10.06 19.05 16.19
N ALA A 767 -11.14 18.90 16.98
CA ALA A 767 -12.39 19.63 16.78
C ALA A 767 -12.28 21.16 16.93
N ARG A 768 -11.19 21.69 17.50
CA ARG A 768 -10.95 23.14 17.63
C ARG A 768 -10.25 23.75 16.41
N GLU A 769 -9.76 22.92 15.49
CA GLU A 769 -8.89 23.34 14.38
C GLU A 769 -9.64 23.69 13.10
N TYR A 770 -10.96 23.44 13.07
CA TYR A 770 -11.81 23.63 11.89
C TYR A 770 -13.24 23.97 12.29
N ASP A 771 -13.95 24.62 11.37
CA ASP A 771 -15.38 24.88 11.50
C ASP A 771 -16.20 23.57 11.47
N ARG A 772 -17.24 23.51 12.30
CA ARG A 772 -18.03 22.29 12.52
C ARG A 772 -18.90 21.95 11.31
N ASP A 773 -19.48 22.94 10.67
CA ASP A 773 -20.39 22.75 9.54
C ASP A 773 -19.59 22.32 8.30
N THR A 774 -18.47 23.00 8.05
CA THR A 774 -17.51 22.65 7.00
C THR A 774 -16.97 21.22 7.18
N PHE A 775 -16.62 20.84 8.42
CA PHE A 775 -16.23 19.47 8.74
C PHE A 775 -17.33 18.45 8.45
N GLY A 776 -18.58 18.77 8.81
CA GLY A 776 -19.75 17.95 8.52
C GLY A 776 -19.89 17.71 7.02
N ASP A 777 -19.86 18.77 6.22
CA ASP A 777 -20.03 18.71 4.77
C ASP A 777 -18.93 17.89 4.08
N ILE A 778 -17.67 18.08 4.46
CA ILE A 778 -16.54 17.31 3.91
C ILE A 778 -16.65 15.85 4.32
N SER A 779 -16.93 15.57 5.59
CA SER A 779 -17.08 14.20 6.09
C SER A 779 -18.21 13.46 5.37
N ASP A 780 -19.35 14.12 5.16
CA ASP A 780 -20.50 13.55 4.46
C ASP A 780 -20.24 13.39 2.96
N THR A 781 -19.44 14.26 2.35
CA THR A 781 -19.01 14.12 0.95
C THR A 781 -18.11 12.90 0.78
N ILE A 782 -17.14 12.70 1.67
CA ILE A 782 -16.29 11.50 1.69
C ILE A 782 -17.14 10.25 1.92
N ALA A 783 -18.10 10.29 2.84
CA ALA A 783 -19.02 9.18 3.11
C ALA A 783 -19.84 8.81 1.86
N ARG A 784 -20.48 9.80 1.22
CA ARG A 784 -21.30 9.62 0.01
C ARG A 784 -20.50 9.11 -1.19
N SER A 785 -19.19 9.41 -1.25
CA SER A 785 -18.31 8.90 -2.31
C SER A 785 -18.13 7.38 -2.31
N ARG A 786 -18.51 6.70 -1.22
CA ARG A 786 -18.32 5.25 -1.00
C ARG A 786 -16.87 4.78 -1.06
N LEU A 787 -15.91 5.69 -0.94
CA LEU A 787 -14.48 5.39 -0.97
C LEU A 787 -14.10 4.41 0.16
N LEU A 788 -14.63 4.66 1.35
CA LEU A 788 -14.41 3.87 2.58
C LEU A 788 -15.61 2.96 2.88
N HIS A 789 -16.11 2.26 1.86
CA HIS A 789 -17.18 1.27 1.99
C HIS A 789 -16.67 -0.11 1.56
N ILE A 790 -16.98 -1.14 2.35
CA ILE A 790 -16.59 -2.52 2.08
C ILE A 790 -17.82 -3.32 1.67
N LYS A 791 -17.74 -3.97 0.51
CA LYS A 791 -18.79 -4.85 -0.02
C LYS A 791 -18.32 -6.31 0.06
N PRO A 792 -18.99 -7.17 0.84
CA PRO A 792 -18.70 -8.59 0.84
C PRO A 792 -19.21 -9.27 -0.45
N PRO A 793 -18.61 -10.40 -0.87
CA PRO A 793 -18.87 -11.06 -2.16
C PRO A 793 -20.31 -11.50 -2.42
N ASN A 794 -21.06 -11.92 -1.39
CA ASN A 794 -22.35 -12.61 -1.59
C ASN A 794 -23.60 -11.89 -1.02
N LYS A 795 -23.58 -10.57 -0.70
CA LYS A 795 -24.76 -9.87 -0.14
C LYS A 795 -24.97 -8.42 -0.62
N ARG A 796 -26.24 -7.98 -0.59
CA ARG A 796 -26.73 -6.60 -0.84
C ARG A 796 -26.29 -5.56 0.22
N SER A 797 -25.62 -5.97 1.31
CA SER A 797 -25.27 -5.09 2.44
C SER A 797 -23.86 -4.52 2.31
N VAL A 798 -23.73 -3.21 2.49
CA VAL A 798 -22.45 -2.49 2.47
C VAL A 798 -22.04 -2.13 3.90
N HIS A 799 -20.82 -2.47 4.32
CA HIS A 799 -20.30 -2.06 5.62
C HIS A 799 -19.72 -0.64 5.52
N TYR A 800 -20.16 0.23 6.43
CA TYR A 800 -19.69 1.60 6.55
C TYR A 800 -19.47 1.95 8.02
N HIS A 801 -18.35 2.62 8.30
CA HIS A 801 -18.06 3.19 9.60
C HIS A 801 -17.69 4.66 9.44
N ARG A 802 -18.26 5.53 10.28
CA ARG A 802 -18.12 6.99 10.14
C ARG A 802 -16.72 7.50 10.45
N LYS A 803 -16.03 6.89 11.44
CA LYS A 803 -14.74 7.36 11.96
C LYS A 803 -13.67 7.52 10.86
N PRO A 804 -13.46 6.55 9.94
CA PRO A 804 -12.57 6.72 8.79
C PRO A 804 -12.86 7.94 7.92
N SER A 805 -14.13 8.22 7.60
CA SER A 805 -14.50 9.39 6.79
C SER A 805 -14.24 10.71 7.55
N GLN A 806 -14.47 10.71 8.86
CA GLN A 806 -14.19 11.84 9.74
C GLN A 806 -12.69 12.10 9.91
N TYR A 807 -11.89 11.05 10.04
CA TYR A 807 -10.44 11.15 10.12
C TYR A 807 -9.86 11.75 8.82
N LEU A 808 -10.28 11.24 7.66
CA LEU A 808 -9.84 11.79 6.38
C LEU A 808 -10.26 13.25 6.20
N ALA A 809 -11.49 13.60 6.59
CA ALA A 809 -11.97 14.98 6.58
C ALA A 809 -11.13 15.89 7.48
N ALA A 810 -10.83 15.46 8.70
CA ALA A 810 -9.97 16.21 9.63
C ALA A 810 -8.56 16.40 9.06
N SER A 811 -7.96 15.36 8.49
CA SER A 811 -6.65 15.45 7.83
C SER A 811 -6.65 16.45 6.68
N MET A 812 -7.66 16.39 5.81
CA MET A 812 -7.82 17.32 4.66
C MET A 812 -8.00 18.77 5.13
N LEU A 813 -8.83 19.01 6.15
CA LEU A 813 -9.05 20.34 6.70
C LEU A 813 -7.81 20.93 7.36
N LEU A 814 -7.05 20.12 8.09
CA LEU A 814 -5.76 20.54 8.68
C LEU A 814 -4.72 20.89 7.61
N ALA A 815 -4.80 20.24 6.45
CA ALA A 815 -3.98 20.55 5.28
C ALA A 815 -4.49 21.78 4.49
N GLY A 816 -5.68 22.29 4.78
CA GLY A 816 -6.26 23.47 4.12
C GLY A 816 -7.08 23.16 2.85
N TYR A 817 -7.63 21.96 2.74
CA TYR A 817 -8.47 21.57 1.61
C TYR A 817 -9.83 22.26 1.67
N ASN A 818 -10.31 22.78 0.53
CA ASN A 818 -11.70 23.20 0.36
C ASN A 818 -12.54 22.07 -0.29
N LYS A 819 -13.81 22.37 -0.60
CA LYS A 819 -14.72 21.41 -1.24
C LYS A 819 -14.20 20.86 -2.57
N TRP A 820 -13.58 21.71 -3.40
CA TRP A 820 -13.02 21.29 -4.69
C TRP A 820 -11.81 20.37 -4.52
N ASP A 821 -10.91 20.70 -3.60
CA ASP A 821 -9.74 19.86 -3.28
C ASP A 821 -10.15 18.47 -2.81
N VAL A 822 -11.22 18.40 -2.00
CA VAL A 822 -11.80 17.13 -1.53
C VAL A 822 -12.34 16.30 -2.69
N GLU A 823 -13.08 16.91 -3.62
CA GLU A 823 -13.62 16.21 -4.79
C GLU A 823 -12.50 15.70 -5.71
N GLU A 824 -11.46 16.50 -5.94
CA GLU A 824 -10.30 16.09 -6.73
C GLU A 824 -9.51 14.97 -6.06
N ALA A 825 -9.31 15.06 -4.74
CA ALA A 825 -8.65 14.01 -3.95
C ALA A 825 -9.43 12.70 -3.99
N ILE A 826 -10.76 12.74 -3.84
CA ILE A 826 -11.64 11.58 -4.00
C ILE A 826 -11.48 10.99 -5.42
N ALA A 827 -11.47 11.82 -6.46
CA ALA A 827 -11.28 11.37 -7.83
C ALA A 827 -9.90 10.75 -8.08
N LYS A 828 -8.84 11.31 -7.48
CA LYS A 828 -7.47 10.76 -7.51
C LYS A 828 -7.42 9.38 -6.87
N LEU A 829 -7.96 9.24 -5.66
CA LEU A 829 -8.00 7.96 -4.94
C LEU A 829 -8.82 6.91 -5.70
N TRP A 830 -9.94 7.29 -6.32
CA TRP A 830 -10.70 6.39 -7.19
C TRP A 830 -9.93 5.96 -8.45
N ARG A 831 -9.24 6.88 -9.13
CA ARG A 831 -8.39 6.56 -10.30
C ARG A 831 -7.29 5.57 -9.93
N LEU A 832 -6.64 5.80 -8.80
CA LEU A 832 -5.57 4.95 -8.30
C LEU A 832 -6.09 3.56 -7.83
N ARG A 833 -7.29 3.50 -7.24
CA ARG A 833 -7.96 2.23 -6.91
C ARG A 833 -8.36 1.44 -8.17
N LYS A 834 -8.92 2.11 -9.18
CA LYS A 834 -9.31 1.48 -10.46
C LYS A 834 -8.12 0.99 -11.27
N SER A 835 -6.98 1.69 -11.19
CA SER A 835 -5.76 1.33 -11.94
C SER A 835 -4.92 0.23 -11.27
N GLY A 836 -5.33 -0.29 -10.12
CA GLY A 836 -4.56 -1.31 -9.40
C GLY A 836 -3.34 -0.79 -8.63
N LYS A 837 -3.01 0.51 -8.74
CA LYS A 837 -1.81 1.11 -8.13
C LYS A 837 -1.90 1.31 -6.62
N ILE A 838 -3.12 1.43 -6.08
CA ILE A 838 -3.41 1.32 -4.64
C ILE A 838 -4.34 0.12 -4.41
N MET A 839 -4.22 -0.92 -5.24
CA MET A 839 -4.75 -2.18 -4.77
C MET A 839 -3.77 -2.68 -3.71
N ASP A 840 -4.15 -2.41 -2.48
CA ASP A 840 -4.12 -3.43 -1.45
C ASP A 840 -4.19 -4.83 -2.14
N PRO A 841 -3.15 -5.68 -2.02
CA PRO A 841 -3.04 -6.96 -2.72
C PRO A 841 -4.30 -7.83 -2.59
N ILE A 842 -5.01 -7.64 -1.47
CA ILE A 842 -6.27 -8.26 -1.08
C ILE A 842 -7.41 -7.88 -2.05
N SER A 843 -7.54 -6.61 -2.42
CA SER A 843 -8.50 -6.15 -3.43
C SER A 843 -8.14 -6.58 -4.87
N ALA A 844 -6.83 -6.74 -5.16
CA ALA A 844 -6.33 -7.20 -6.46
C ALA A 844 -6.64 -8.68 -6.71
N ASP A 845 -6.36 -9.53 -5.74
CA ASP A 845 -6.61 -10.96 -5.85
C ASP A 845 -8.11 -11.28 -5.76
N TYR A 846 -8.89 -10.49 -5.00
CA TYR A 846 -10.35 -10.57 -5.00
C TYR A 846 -10.98 -10.26 -6.38
N LEU A 847 -10.41 -9.33 -7.15
CA LEU A 847 -10.86 -9.06 -8.53
C LEU A 847 -10.34 -10.11 -9.53
N ARG A 848 -9.21 -10.76 -9.25
CA ARG A 848 -8.69 -11.89 -10.06
C ARG A 848 -9.50 -13.16 -9.86
N SER A 849 -9.94 -13.48 -8.64
CA SER A 849 -10.81 -14.65 -8.38
C SER A 849 -12.16 -14.54 -9.09
N ILE A 850 -12.67 -13.32 -9.29
CA ILE A 850 -13.88 -13.04 -10.09
C ILE A 850 -13.67 -13.29 -11.60
N ARG A 851 -12.44 -13.22 -12.13
CA ARG A 851 -12.18 -13.58 -13.54
C ARG A 851 -12.22 -15.09 -13.77
N TYR A 852 -11.88 -15.90 -12.77
CA TYR A 852 -11.94 -17.36 -12.87
C TYR A 852 -13.35 -17.92 -12.66
N SER A 853 -14.28 -17.13 -12.08
CA SER A 853 -15.70 -17.51 -11.95
C SER A 853 -16.59 -17.09 -13.12
N ARG A 854 -16.03 -16.53 -14.20
CA ARG A 854 -16.77 -16.14 -15.41
C ARG A 854 -16.63 -17.11 -16.59
N ASN A 855 -15.89 -18.21 -16.42
CA ASN A 855 -15.78 -19.31 -17.38
C ASN A 855 -16.42 -20.62 -16.87
N THR A 856 -17.52 -20.50 -16.11
CA THR A 856 -18.48 -21.58 -15.85
C THR A 856 -19.86 -21.14 -16.32
#